data_AF-A0A7J3X6S5-F1
#
_entry.id   AF-A0A7J3X6S5-F1
#
_cell.length_a   1.000
_cell.length_b   1.000
_cell.length_c   1.000
_cell.angle_alpha   90.00
_cell.angle_beta   90.00
_cell.angle_gamma   90.00
#
_symmetry.space_group_name_H-M   'P 1'
#
loop_
_entity.id
_entity.type
_entity.pdbx_description
1 polymer ?
#
loop_
_entity_poly.entity_id
_entity_poly.type
_entity_poly.pdbx_seq_one_letter_code
_entity_poly.pdbx_strand_id
1 'polypeptide(L)'
;MEHRSDGCLAAAHAVLLAQDTLDDIHRHSLHSDGGRQGHALGLEEAGPAGGRHRGGVPVLQGDRLLPLRLRGREGGYGGEGGGLREDEPRQEVHALRERSHPAALPPRHEELRDLHSPGDPRHIPGHQALGELPQRPPVQGRLHRPRGRRLGHAGLRGVVCVRVVEVRGLKWRYRGSRAHVLKGVDLEVEKGELLAVTGPSGAGKTTLVLALTGVIPQRLPGEIEGEVRILGMSTLEVDVAEIARRVAVVFEDPEIQFVMSTVEDELALSLEARGLPREEIREKILWALELVGLGEEFLERQPHQLSGGEKQRVAIAAAVAREPELLILDEPTSDLDPQGKEEVVEAIESVRDSLDATVIMVEHEPELIERFADRLVVLDDGVVVMEGEPQEVYSRVEEAKRHAVYPPEDFEVAVQLGLKPPVRRELLELAVLNTPLDGLCSFPRSKGGEVVVSARDVWYTYPGGVEALRSVSLELRRGELAALMGPNGSGKTTLAKVLAGLLKPARGEVRVMGRPIAEFSRLELSSLVGYVYQNPQHQLFCQSVFEEVAFGLKLRGVRGEELERRVTEALRFFKLEELRDEHPFFLSKGEKRRLALASVYALRPELLIVDEPTTGQDRRFGEQLMEILRRLADSGKSVLVITHSVDLALKYADRLIAMNGGRVIADAHPLDVLSDPRIVREAKLKCPLKAELCAIAQRRRRAQP
;
A
#
# COMPACT_ATOMS: atom_id res chain seq x y z
N MET A 1 -19.11 -42.33 2.09
CA MET A 1 -18.13 -41.68 1.17
C MET A 1 -17.99 -40.19 1.51
N GLU A 2 -18.38 -39.77 2.72
CA GLU A 2 -18.53 -38.35 3.06
C GLU A 2 -17.27 -37.60 3.53
N HIS A 3 -16.16 -38.25 3.90
CA HIS A 3 -14.94 -37.55 4.38
C HIS A 3 -14.02 -36.98 3.26
N ARG A 4 -14.57 -36.61 2.10
CA ARG A 4 -13.77 -36.03 0.98
C ARG A 4 -14.27 -34.67 0.49
N SER A 5 -15.37 -34.15 1.01
CA SER A 5 -15.88 -32.80 0.72
C SER A 5 -15.10 -31.71 1.45
N ASP A 6 -14.79 -31.93 2.72
CA ASP A 6 -14.46 -30.86 3.66
C ASP A 6 -13.05 -30.28 3.41
N GLY A 7 -12.14 -31.13 2.92
CA GLY A 7 -10.82 -30.70 2.45
C GLY A 7 -10.86 -29.88 1.17
N CYS A 8 -11.90 -30.02 0.32
CA CYS A 8 -11.93 -29.37 -0.99
C CYS A 8 -12.16 -27.86 -0.93
N LEU A 9 -12.88 -27.32 0.06
CA LEU A 9 -13.11 -25.87 0.19
C LEU A 9 -11.87 -25.15 0.75
N ALA A 10 -11.26 -25.66 1.82
CA ALA A 10 -9.99 -25.13 2.32
C ALA A 10 -8.87 -25.25 1.27
N ALA A 11 -8.85 -26.36 0.53
CA ALA A 11 -7.94 -26.56 -0.60
C ALA A 11 -8.25 -25.66 -1.81
N ALA A 12 -9.51 -25.32 -2.07
CA ALA A 12 -9.89 -24.41 -3.16
C ALA A 12 -9.52 -22.97 -2.82
N HIS A 13 -9.72 -22.53 -1.58
CA HIS A 13 -9.25 -21.24 -1.07
C HIS A 13 -7.73 -21.14 -1.19
N ALA A 14 -7.01 -22.14 -0.65
CA ALA A 14 -5.56 -22.23 -0.79
C ALA A 14 -5.06 -22.31 -2.26
N VAL A 15 -5.86 -22.84 -3.20
CA VAL A 15 -5.51 -22.89 -4.63
C VAL A 15 -5.84 -21.58 -5.36
N LEU A 16 -6.93 -20.90 -5.04
CA LEU A 16 -7.28 -19.58 -5.58
C LEU A 16 -6.22 -18.56 -5.15
N LEU A 17 -5.92 -18.50 -3.84
CA LEU A 17 -4.84 -17.70 -3.28
C LEU A 17 -3.50 -18.02 -3.93
N ALA A 18 -3.21 -19.31 -4.15
CA ALA A 18 -1.99 -19.73 -4.83
C ALA A 18 -1.95 -19.34 -6.32
N GLN A 19 -3.09 -19.23 -7.02
CA GLN A 19 -3.16 -18.78 -8.41
C GLN A 19 -2.93 -17.27 -8.54
N ASP A 20 -3.59 -16.45 -7.72
CA ASP A 20 -3.38 -15.00 -7.75
C ASP A 20 -1.97 -14.63 -7.23
N THR A 21 -1.48 -15.33 -6.19
CA THR A 21 -0.10 -15.13 -5.71
C THR A 21 0.95 -15.70 -6.67
N LEU A 22 0.63 -16.71 -7.49
CA LEU A 22 1.50 -17.14 -8.61
C LEU A 22 1.65 -16.02 -9.62
N ASP A 23 0.54 -15.39 -9.96
CA ASP A 23 0.50 -14.28 -10.90
C ASP A 23 1.38 -13.12 -10.41
N ASP A 24 1.40 -12.83 -9.10
CA ASP A 24 2.32 -11.83 -8.52
C ASP A 24 3.78 -12.29 -8.35
N ILE A 25 4.05 -13.55 -7.99
CA ILE A 25 5.45 -14.01 -7.79
C ILE A 25 6.14 -14.35 -9.13
N HIS A 26 5.39 -14.71 -10.18
CA HIS A 26 5.93 -14.75 -11.55
C HIS A 26 6.34 -13.35 -12.04
N ARG A 27 5.63 -12.28 -11.65
CA ARG A 27 6.03 -10.88 -11.95
C ARG A 27 7.38 -10.52 -11.31
N HIS A 28 7.70 -11.07 -10.13
CA HIS A 28 8.95 -10.75 -9.42
C HIS A 28 10.16 -11.64 -9.79
N SER A 29 9.97 -12.91 -10.13
CA SER A 29 11.09 -13.86 -10.34
C SER A 29 11.84 -13.69 -11.67
N LEU A 30 11.31 -12.93 -12.62
CA LEU A 30 11.89 -12.73 -13.95
C LEU A 30 12.90 -11.57 -14.05
N HIS A 31 13.02 -10.72 -13.01
CA HIS A 31 13.74 -9.44 -13.10
C HIS A 31 14.86 -9.27 -12.05
N SER A 32 15.25 -10.33 -11.32
CA SER A 32 16.33 -10.27 -10.34
C SER A 32 17.76 -10.38 -10.94
N ASP A 33 17.90 -10.56 -12.26
CA ASP A 33 19.18 -10.90 -12.90
C ASP A 33 19.59 -9.93 -14.02
N GLY A 34 19.80 -8.66 -13.64
CA GLY A 34 20.27 -7.56 -14.52
C GLY A 34 21.71 -7.13 -14.19
N GLY A 35 22.68 -8.04 -14.27
CA GLY A 35 23.97 -7.87 -13.56
C GLY A 35 25.23 -8.54 -14.13
N ARG A 36 25.68 -8.11 -15.31
CA ARG A 36 27.04 -8.26 -15.92
C ARG A 36 27.32 -9.44 -16.85
N GLN A 37 28.13 -9.09 -17.87
CA GLN A 37 28.94 -9.92 -18.79
C GLN A 37 28.18 -10.77 -19.81
N GLY A 38 28.12 -10.25 -21.04
CA GLY A 38 27.99 -11.09 -22.22
C GLY A 38 29.36 -11.61 -22.68
N HIS A 39 29.35 -12.68 -23.49
CA HIS A 39 30.38 -12.93 -24.51
C HIS A 39 29.79 -13.74 -25.66
N ALA A 40 30.30 -13.51 -26.86
CA ALA A 40 29.81 -14.14 -28.08
C ALA A 40 30.38 -15.55 -28.29
N LEU A 41 29.53 -16.43 -28.83
CA LEU A 41 29.89 -17.58 -29.67
C LEU A 41 28.80 -17.61 -30.77
N GLY A 42 29.08 -17.63 -32.07
CA GLY A 42 30.34 -17.87 -32.76
C GLY A 42 30.27 -19.17 -33.54
N LEU A 43 29.71 -19.13 -34.76
CA LEU A 43 29.86 -20.18 -35.76
C LEU A 43 30.04 -19.56 -37.14
N GLU A 44 31.04 -20.07 -37.86
CA GLU A 44 31.55 -19.53 -39.11
C GLU A 44 30.87 -20.13 -40.36
N GLU A 45 31.23 -19.51 -41.47
CA GLU A 45 30.87 -19.70 -42.88
C GLU A 45 30.79 -21.14 -43.43
N ALA A 46 29.88 -21.35 -44.39
CA ALA A 46 30.15 -22.16 -45.58
C ALA A 46 29.32 -21.68 -46.78
N GLY A 47 29.99 -21.50 -47.92
CA GLY A 47 29.45 -20.95 -49.17
C GLY A 47 28.76 -21.94 -50.14
N PRO A 48 28.53 -21.54 -51.40
CA PRO A 48 27.26 -21.85 -52.07
C PRO A 48 27.34 -22.89 -53.23
N ALA A 49 26.20 -23.52 -53.53
CA ALA A 49 25.93 -24.18 -54.81
C ALA A 49 24.43 -24.15 -55.15
N GLY A 50 24.08 -23.94 -56.42
CA GLY A 50 22.70 -23.86 -56.89
C GLY A 50 22.17 -25.13 -57.55
N GLY A 51 20.86 -25.25 -57.70
CA GLY A 51 20.22 -26.34 -58.46
C GLY A 51 18.70 -26.30 -58.39
N ARG A 52 18.03 -26.27 -59.55
CA ARG A 52 16.55 -26.38 -59.64
C ARG A 52 16.14 -27.85 -59.49
N HIS A 53 15.05 -28.16 -58.78
CA HIS A 53 13.96 -28.99 -59.33
C HIS A 53 12.69 -28.99 -58.45
N ARG A 54 11.56 -29.39 -59.03
CA ARG A 54 10.21 -29.44 -58.43
C ARG A 54 10.01 -30.69 -57.56
N GLY A 55 9.16 -30.61 -56.52
CA GLY A 55 8.53 -31.81 -55.93
C GLY A 55 7.81 -31.63 -54.58
N GLY A 56 6.47 -31.74 -54.61
CA GLY A 56 5.56 -32.20 -53.52
C GLY A 56 5.81 -31.85 -52.05
N VAL A 57 4.86 -31.11 -51.45
CA VAL A 57 4.60 -31.08 -50.01
C VAL A 57 3.25 -31.75 -49.74
N PRO A 58 3.17 -32.79 -48.87
CA PRO A 58 1.89 -33.37 -48.45
C PRO A 58 1.28 -32.61 -47.26
N VAL A 59 -0.05 -32.51 -47.25
CA VAL A 59 -0.86 -31.93 -46.18
C VAL A 59 -1.52 -33.05 -45.37
N LEU A 60 -1.36 -33.03 -44.04
CA LEU A 60 -2.21 -33.71 -43.06
C LEU A 60 -2.36 -32.73 -41.88
N GLN A 61 -3.45 -31.97 -41.79
CA GLN A 61 -4.78 -32.36 -41.29
C GLN A 61 -4.76 -32.58 -39.76
N GLY A 62 -5.18 -31.54 -39.04
CA GLY A 62 -5.24 -31.54 -37.57
C GLY A 62 -6.54 -32.13 -37.04
N ASP A 63 -6.42 -32.91 -35.96
CA ASP A 63 -7.55 -33.56 -35.30
C ASP A 63 -8.13 -32.74 -34.13
N ARG A 64 -9.39 -33.05 -33.81
CA ARG A 64 -10.26 -32.25 -32.93
C ARG A 64 -10.04 -32.57 -31.46
N LEU A 65 -10.07 -31.53 -30.60
CA LEU A 65 -10.38 -31.68 -29.18
C LEU A 65 -11.85 -31.36 -28.91
N LEU A 66 -12.50 -32.22 -28.11
CA LEU A 66 -13.93 -32.21 -27.79
C LEU A 66 -14.22 -31.42 -26.50
N PRO A 67 -15.28 -30.60 -26.43
CA PRO A 67 -15.80 -30.10 -25.16
C PRO A 67 -16.75 -31.13 -24.51
N LEU A 68 -16.57 -31.37 -23.21
CA LEU A 68 -17.45 -32.19 -22.39
C LEU A 68 -18.80 -31.49 -22.15
N ARG A 69 -19.92 -32.17 -22.47
CA ARG A 69 -21.27 -31.74 -22.10
C ARG A 69 -21.64 -32.23 -20.69
N LEU A 70 -22.02 -31.30 -19.82
CA LEU A 70 -22.89 -31.61 -18.68
C LEU A 70 -24.32 -31.89 -19.18
N ARG A 71 -25.00 -32.87 -18.57
CA ARG A 71 -26.40 -33.21 -18.88
C ARG A 71 -27.35 -32.32 -18.07
N GLY A 72 -28.12 -31.48 -18.76
CA GLY A 72 -29.38 -30.91 -18.29
C GLY A 72 -30.47 -31.20 -19.33
N ARG A 73 -31.62 -31.70 -18.90
CA ARG A 73 -32.74 -32.08 -19.79
C ARG A 73 -33.65 -30.87 -20.10
N GLU A 74 -34.21 -30.88 -21.31
CA GLU A 74 -35.60 -30.50 -21.69
C GLU A 74 -36.24 -29.30 -20.98
N GLY A 75 -36.79 -28.25 -21.62
CA GLY A 75 -37.05 -27.85 -23.02
C GLY A 75 -37.73 -26.46 -22.97
N GLY A 76 -38.11 -25.74 -24.02
CA GLY A 76 -38.12 -25.96 -25.47
C GLY A 76 -38.71 -24.69 -26.15
N TYR A 77 -38.88 -24.71 -27.48
CA TYR A 77 -39.38 -23.60 -28.34
C TYR A 77 -38.46 -22.34 -28.39
N GLY A 78 -38.18 -21.71 -29.54
CA GLY A 78 -38.51 -22.05 -30.94
C GLY A 78 -38.69 -20.78 -31.80
N GLY A 79 -38.03 -20.71 -32.97
CA GLY A 79 -38.08 -19.58 -33.92
C GLY A 79 -37.05 -18.48 -33.57
N GLU A 80 -35.94 -18.28 -34.30
CA GLU A 80 -35.75 -17.92 -35.73
C GLU A 80 -36.21 -16.51 -36.12
N GLY A 81 -35.33 -15.77 -36.81
CA GLY A 81 -35.76 -14.99 -37.98
C GLY A 81 -35.39 -13.50 -38.07
N GLY A 82 -34.13 -13.16 -38.34
CA GLY A 82 -33.71 -11.93 -39.05
C GLY A 82 -33.98 -10.56 -38.38
N GLY A 83 -33.35 -9.46 -38.78
CA GLY A 83 -32.27 -9.30 -39.76
C GLY A 83 -32.27 -7.90 -40.40
N LEU A 84 -31.09 -7.28 -40.46
CA LEU A 84 -30.68 -6.16 -41.33
C LEU A 84 -31.22 -4.72 -41.07
N ARG A 85 -30.23 -3.79 -40.98
CA ARG A 85 -30.19 -2.43 -41.60
C ARG A 85 -31.19 -1.36 -41.12
N GLU A 86 -30.97 -0.06 -41.31
CA GLU A 86 -29.79 0.86 -41.43
C GLU A 86 -30.37 2.30 -41.21
N ASP A 87 -29.50 3.31 -41.07
CA ASP A 87 -29.76 4.75 -41.31
C ASP A 87 -30.80 5.55 -40.47
N GLU A 88 -30.26 6.26 -39.47
CA GLU A 88 -30.19 7.75 -39.40
C GLU A 88 -31.46 8.68 -39.32
N PRO A 89 -31.32 10.00 -38.99
CA PRO A 89 -32.20 10.62 -37.97
C PRO A 89 -33.03 11.84 -38.43
N ARG A 90 -33.93 12.31 -37.53
CA ARG A 90 -34.42 13.71 -37.35
C ARG A 90 -35.18 13.82 -36.01
N GLN A 91 -34.89 14.81 -35.15
CA GLN A 91 -35.53 16.13 -35.05
C GLN A 91 -37.07 16.09 -34.99
N GLU A 92 -37.83 16.86 -34.20
CA GLU A 92 -37.69 17.83 -33.09
C GLU A 92 -39.12 18.43 -32.89
N VAL A 93 -39.36 19.34 -31.92
CA VAL A 93 -40.49 20.33 -31.89
C VAL A 93 -41.86 19.97 -31.23
N HIS A 94 -42.02 20.48 -30.00
CA HIS A 94 -43.17 21.20 -29.38
C HIS A 94 -44.62 20.64 -29.18
N ALA A 95 -44.96 20.49 -27.88
CA ALA A 95 -45.94 21.27 -27.08
C ALA A 95 -47.48 21.24 -27.32
N LEU A 96 -48.24 21.16 -26.21
CA LEU A 96 -49.33 22.05 -25.70
C LEU A 96 -50.07 21.36 -24.51
N ARG A 97 -50.15 21.97 -23.29
CA ARG A 97 -51.32 22.62 -22.63
C ARG A 97 -52.55 21.70 -22.35
N GLU A 98 -53.31 21.78 -21.24
CA GLU A 98 -53.45 22.76 -20.13
C GLU A 98 -54.32 22.22 -18.94
N ARG A 99 -54.16 22.75 -17.71
CA ARG A 99 -55.09 22.75 -16.53
C ARG A 99 -55.37 21.40 -15.81
N SER A 100 -55.69 21.31 -14.50
CA SER A 100 -56.30 22.28 -13.55
C SER A 100 -55.86 22.08 -12.07
N HIS A 101 -55.90 23.15 -11.26
CA HIS A 101 -55.86 23.16 -9.78
C HIS A 101 -57.03 24.01 -9.23
N PRO A 102 -57.56 23.71 -8.03
CA PRO A 102 -57.38 24.55 -6.80
C PRO A 102 -56.96 23.69 -5.57
N ALA A 103 -57.04 24.07 -4.27
CA ALA A 103 -56.76 25.29 -3.46
C ALA A 103 -57.26 25.02 -1.98
N ALA A 104 -56.88 25.67 -0.86
CA ALA A 104 -55.80 26.62 -0.50
C ALA A 104 -55.74 26.93 1.04
N LEU A 105 -54.53 27.19 1.58
CA LEU A 105 -54.19 28.19 2.66
C LEU A 105 -54.64 27.95 4.14
N PRO A 106 -54.12 28.70 5.16
CA PRO A 106 -52.96 29.63 5.25
C PRO A 106 -51.98 29.40 6.45
N PRO A 107 -50.88 30.19 6.60
CA PRO A 107 -49.81 30.02 7.62
C PRO A 107 -49.74 31.14 8.71
N ARG A 108 -48.70 31.10 9.58
CA ARG A 108 -48.22 32.26 10.39
C ARG A 108 -46.68 32.31 10.51
N HIS A 109 -46.14 33.53 10.52
CA HIS A 109 -44.74 33.91 10.83
C HIS A 109 -44.62 34.43 12.28
N GLU A 110 -43.42 34.38 12.88
CA GLU A 110 -42.58 35.58 13.15
C GLU A 110 -41.24 35.20 13.82
N GLU A 111 -40.18 35.94 13.49
CA GLU A 111 -38.85 35.88 14.13
C GLU A 111 -38.70 37.04 15.12
N LEU A 112 -37.91 36.87 16.20
CA LEU A 112 -37.23 37.99 16.87
C LEU A 112 -36.04 37.53 17.77
N ARG A 113 -34.85 37.53 17.15
CA ARG A 113 -33.54 38.05 17.61
C ARG A 113 -33.05 37.92 19.08
N ASP A 114 -31.78 37.49 19.12
CA ASP A 114 -30.63 38.07 19.85
C ASP A 114 -30.26 37.66 21.31
N LEU A 115 -29.03 37.10 21.37
CA LEU A 115 -27.90 37.44 22.27
C LEU A 115 -27.70 36.76 23.66
N HIS A 116 -26.43 36.35 23.86
CA HIS A 116 -25.69 35.97 25.09
C HIS A 116 -25.63 34.49 25.57
N SER A 117 -24.42 33.92 25.48
CA SER A 117 -23.80 33.02 26.49
C SER A 117 -23.30 33.87 27.69
N PRO A 118 -22.84 33.33 28.86
CA PRO A 118 -22.39 31.95 29.18
C PRO A 118 -22.80 31.40 30.57
N GLY A 119 -22.32 30.20 30.97
CA GLY A 119 -22.12 29.85 32.40
C GLY A 119 -22.51 28.44 32.89
N ASP A 120 -21.50 27.63 33.22
CA ASP A 120 -21.49 26.55 34.24
C ASP A 120 -21.37 27.22 35.67
N PRO A 121 -21.56 26.60 36.88
CA PRO A 121 -21.80 25.19 37.23
C PRO A 121 -22.77 24.84 38.41
N ARG A 122 -22.89 23.52 38.70
CA ARG A 122 -23.08 22.85 40.03
C ARG A 122 -24.47 22.75 40.74
N HIS A 123 -24.83 21.48 41.03
CA HIS A 123 -25.28 20.87 42.32
C HIS A 123 -26.77 20.53 42.66
N ILE A 124 -27.06 19.19 42.62
CA ILE A 124 -27.92 18.32 43.51
C ILE A 124 -29.42 18.65 43.76
N PRO A 125 -30.29 17.72 44.28
CA PRO A 125 -30.20 16.24 44.38
C PRO A 125 -31.46 15.42 43.99
N GLY A 126 -31.25 14.13 43.68
CA GLY A 126 -32.01 13.01 44.31
C GLY A 126 -33.29 12.46 43.63
N HIS A 127 -33.29 11.15 43.33
CA HIS A 127 -34.37 10.22 43.68
C HIS A 127 -33.90 8.75 43.68
N GLN A 128 -34.52 7.93 44.54
CA GLN A 128 -34.27 6.50 44.78
C GLN A 128 -34.71 5.64 43.57
N ALA A 129 -33.87 4.76 43.00
CA ALA A 129 -33.51 3.40 43.46
C ALA A 129 -34.61 2.33 43.26
N LEU A 130 -34.40 1.43 42.29
CA LEU A 130 -35.01 0.09 42.16
C LEU A 130 -34.17 -0.78 41.18
N GLY A 131 -33.90 -2.03 41.53
CA GLY A 131 -33.44 -3.08 40.60
C GLY A 131 -31.93 -3.33 40.53
N GLU A 132 -31.43 -4.29 41.33
CA GLU A 132 -30.05 -4.76 41.29
C GLU A 132 -29.83 -5.78 40.15
N LEU A 133 -28.73 -5.65 39.42
CA LEU A 133 -28.12 -6.69 38.58
C LEU A 133 -26.64 -6.84 38.98
N PRO A 134 -26.06 -8.06 38.99
CA PRO A 134 -24.75 -8.30 39.56
C PRO A 134 -23.64 -7.65 38.71
N GLN A 135 -22.94 -6.67 39.28
CA GLN A 135 -21.81 -6.02 38.63
C GLN A 135 -20.59 -6.95 38.59
N ARG A 136 -20.04 -7.18 37.38
CA ARG A 136 -18.66 -7.66 37.24
C ARG A 136 -17.70 -6.57 37.74
N PRO A 137 -16.60 -6.90 38.43
CA PRO A 137 -15.69 -5.91 38.98
C PRO A 137 -14.98 -5.13 37.85
N PRO A 138 -14.63 -3.85 38.08
CA PRO A 138 -13.93 -3.05 37.07
C PRO A 138 -12.51 -3.57 36.85
N VAL A 139 -12.12 -3.76 35.59
CA VAL A 139 -10.74 -4.09 35.21
C VAL A 139 -9.86 -2.84 35.32
N GLN A 140 -9.55 -2.45 36.56
CA GLN A 140 -8.43 -1.57 36.86
C GLN A 140 -7.24 -2.41 37.32
N GLY A 141 -6.41 -2.80 36.35
CA GLY A 141 -5.23 -3.61 36.58
C GLY A 141 -4.24 -3.50 35.43
N ARG A 142 -3.45 -2.41 35.41
CA ARG A 142 -2.28 -2.32 34.52
C ARG A 142 -1.33 -3.47 34.83
N LEU A 143 -1.29 -4.48 33.96
CA LEU A 143 -0.19 -5.43 33.88
C LEU A 143 0.53 -5.18 32.55
N HIS A 144 1.52 -4.27 32.56
CA HIS A 144 2.62 -4.44 31.63
C HIS A 144 3.21 -5.83 31.89
N ARG A 145 3.08 -6.76 30.93
CA ARG A 145 4.00 -7.90 30.86
C ARG A 145 5.42 -7.31 30.91
N PRO A 146 6.29 -7.68 31.87
CA PRO A 146 7.66 -7.21 31.84
C PRO A 146 8.28 -7.69 30.54
N ARG A 147 8.84 -6.79 29.72
CA ARG A 147 9.71 -7.17 28.58
C ARG A 147 10.69 -8.21 29.12
N GLY A 148 10.74 -9.37 28.48
CA GLY A 148 11.43 -10.56 28.97
C GLY A 148 12.94 -10.37 29.02
N ARG A 149 13.45 -9.70 30.05
CA ARG A 149 14.87 -9.71 30.37
C ARG A 149 15.29 -11.16 30.58
N ARG A 150 16.00 -11.73 29.60
CA ARG A 150 16.78 -12.96 29.78
C ARG A 150 17.65 -12.77 31.02
N LEU A 151 17.29 -13.43 32.12
CA LEU A 151 18.13 -13.48 33.31
C LEU A 151 19.45 -14.15 32.92
N GLY A 152 20.56 -13.55 33.35
CA GLY A 152 21.89 -14.03 33.01
C GLY A 152 22.08 -15.50 33.37
N HIS A 153 22.81 -16.23 32.52
CA HIS A 153 23.02 -17.67 32.65
C HIS A 153 23.55 -18.11 34.03
N ALA A 154 22.67 -18.60 34.90
CA ALA A 154 23.02 -19.37 36.10
C ALA A 154 21.84 -20.22 36.61
N GLY A 155 21.48 -21.28 35.88
CA GLY A 155 20.81 -22.46 36.45
C GLY A 155 19.30 -22.39 36.70
N LEU A 156 18.51 -22.61 35.64
CA LEU A 156 17.19 -23.25 35.75
C LEU A 156 17.14 -24.45 34.80
N ARG A 157 16.54 -25.56 35.27
CA ARG A 157 16.51 -26.83 34.53
C ARG A 157 15.31 -26.89 33.59
N GLY A 158 15.57 -27.08 32.30
CA GLY A 158 14.67 -27.76 31.37
C GLY A 158 13.27 -27.16 31.18
N VAL A 159 13.19 -25.96 30.59
CA VAL A 159 12.02 -25.63 29.78
C VAL A 159 12.16 -26.40 28.46
N VAL A 160 11.15 -27.20 28.11
CA VAL A 160 11.11 -27.87 26.79
C VAL A 160 10.52 -26.87 25.80
N CYS A 161 11.39 -26.17 25.06
CA CYS A 161 10.95 -25.32 23.96
C CYS A 161 10.28 -26.18 22.87
N VAL A 162 8.98 -26.01 22.70
CA VAL A 162 8.22 -26.68 21.64
C VAL A 162 8.34 -25.85 20.37
N ARG A 163 8.97 -26.42 19.34
CA ARG A 163 9.09 -25.79 18.02
C ARG A 163 7.78 -25.92 17.27
N VAL A 164 7.23 -24.79 16.82
CA VAL A 164 6.01 -24.71 16.00
C VAL A 164 6.36 -24.67 14.53
N VAL A 165 7.50 -24.09 14.16
CA VAL A 165 8.04 -24.10 12.79
C VAL A 165 9.48 -24.58 12.82
N GLU A 166 9.83 -25.46 11.89
CA GLU A 166 11.22 -25.82 11.55
C GLU A 166 11.41 -25.82 10.03
N VAL A 167 12.26 -24.94 9.54
CA VAL A 167 12.70 -24.80 8.15
C VAL A 167 14.19 -25.09 8.11
N ARG A 168 14.63 -26.01 7.23
CA ARG A 168 16.03 -26.42 7.13
C ARG A 168 16.50 -26.41 5.68
N GLY A 169 17.47 -25.56 5.36
CA GLY A 169 18.10 -25.44 4.04
C GLY A 169 17.12 -25.19 2.90
N LEU A 170 15.98 -24.54 3.16
CA LEU A 170 14.88 -24.40 2.21
C LEU A 170 15.31 -23.61 0.97
N LYS A 171 15.22 -24.27 -0.19
CA LYS A 171 15.28 -23.61 -1.50
C LYS A 171 13.98 -23.80 -2.24
N TRP A 172 13.57 -22.79 -2.97
CA TRP A 172 12.40 -22.86 -3.84
C TRP A 172 12.65 -22.16 -5.18
N ARG A 173 12.24 -22.79 -6.27
CA ARG A 173 12.24 -22.22 -7.61
C ARG A 173 10.92 -22.52 -8.33
N TYR A 174 10.17 -21.47 -8.67
CA TYR A 174 8.95 -21.60 -9.46
C TYR A 174 9.22 -22.19 -10.84
N ARG A 175 8.28 -23.00 -11.34
CA ARG A 175 8.37 -23.62 -12.67
C ARG A 175 8.48 -22.55 -13.76
N GLY A 176 9.56 -22.59 -14.54
CA GLY A 176 9.85 -21.60 -15.58
C GLY A 176 10.73 -20.43 -15.12
N SER A 177 10.91 -20.22 -13.81
CA SER A 177 11.98 -19.36 -13.30
C SER A 177 13.35 -20.02 -13.50
N ARG A 178 14.34 -19.20 -13.85
CA ARG A 178 15.76 -19.59 -13.89
C ARG A 178 16.43 -19.51 -12.52
N ALA A 179 15.97 -18.61 -11.66
CA ALA A 179 16.55 -18.33 -10.35
C ALA A 179 15.72 -18.94 -9.21
N HIS A 180 16.41 -19.36 -8.15
CA HIS A 180 15.79 -19.71 -6.88
C HIS A 180 15.34 -18.43 -6.16
N VAL A 181 14.11 -18.43 -5.64
CA VAL A 181 13.53 -17.31 -4.85
C VAL A 181 13.90 -17.44 -3.38
N LEU A 182 13.94 -18.67 -2.86
CA LEU A 182 14.55 -19.00 -1.56
C LEU A 182 15.82 -19.80 -1.82
N LYS A 183 16.92 -19.49 -1.13
CA LYS A 183 18.28 -19.94 -1.48
C LYS A 183 19.01 -20.63 -0.33
N GLY A 184 18.28 -21.33 0.54
CA GLY A 184 18.81 -22.03 1.71
C GLY A 184 18.40 -21.33 3.00
N VAL A 185 17.11 -21.09 3.17
CA VAL A 185 16.57 -20.51 4.40
C VAL A 185 16.57 -21.56 5.50
N ASP A 186 17.14 -21.22 6.64
CA ASP A 186 16.98 -21.91 7.92
C ASP A 186 16.14 -21.02 8.84
N LEU A 187 15.13 -21.59 9.51
CA LEU A 187 14.25 -20.84 10.43
C LEU A 187 13.61 -21.80 11.43
N GLU A 188 13.68 -21.48 12.72
CA GLU A 188 12.97 -22.20 13.77
C GLU A 188 12.11 -21.19 14.54
N VAL A 189 10.87 -21.52 14.91
CA VAL A 189 9.98 -20.64 15.71
C VAL A 189 9.42 -21.42 16.90
N GLU A 190 9.50 -20.84 18.09
CA GLU A 190 9.03 -21.45 19.34
C GLU A 190 7.56 -21.13 19.63
N LYS A 191 6.86 -22.00 20.37
CA LYS A 191 5.45 -21.78 20.70
C LYS A 191 5.27 -20.48 21.49
N GLY A 192 4.36 -19.62 21.00
CA GLY A 192 4.01 -18.34 21.64
C GLY A 192 5.01 -17.21 21.36
N GLU A 193 5.98 -17.43 20.48
CA GLU A 193 6.86 -16.40 19.96
C GLU A 193 6.11 -15.52 18.93
N LEU A 194 6.31 -14.20 18.99
CA LEU A 194 6.02 -13.30 17.86
C LEU A 194 7.32 -13.06 17.06
N LEU A 195 7.48 -13.79 15.96
CA LEU A 195 8.56 -13.58 15.00
C LEU A 195 8.13 -12.54 13.96
N ALA A 196 8.91 -11.47 13.82
CA ALA A 196 8.82 -10.59 12.66
C ALA A 196 9.78 -11.01 11.54
N VAL A 197 9.31 -10.98 10.30
CA VAL A 197 10.11 -11.18 9.08
C VAL A 197 10.05 -9.90 8.25
N THR A 198 11.20 -9.32 7.93
CA THR A 198 11.29 -8.07 7.16
C THR A 198 12.32 -8.17 6.05
N GLY A 199 12.33 -7.22 5.13
CA GLY A 199 13.24 -7.21 3.97
C GLY A 199 12.59 -6.67 2.70
N PRO A 200 13.38 -6.32 1.67
CA PRO A 200 12.91 -5.60 0.49
C PRO A 200 11.81 -6.34 -0.28
N SER A 201 11.03 -5.62 -1.09
CA SER A 201 10.12 -6.28 -2.03
C SER A 201 10.91 -7.20 -2.96
N GLY A 202 10.42 -8.43 -3.17
CA GLY A 202 11.11 -9.47 -3.93
C GLY A 202 12.11 -10.33 -3.14
N ALA A 203 12.35 -10.08 -1.86
CA ALA A 203 13.27 -10.89 -1.04
C ALA A 203 12.81 -12.35 -0.79
N GLY A 204 11.57 -12.70 -1.14
CA GLY A 204 11.00 -14.03 -0.94
C GLY A 204 10.08 -14.19 0.29
N LYS A 205 9.66 -13.08 0.93
CA LYS A 205 8.85 -13.12 2.17
C LYS A 205 7.52 -13.87 2.01
N THR A 206 6.69 -13.49 1.04
CA THR A 206 5.45 -14.21 0.69
C THR A 206 5.74 -15.65 0.22
N THR A 207 6.84 -15.91 -0.49
CA THR A 207 7.25 -17.28 -0.83
C THR A 207 7.54 -18.13 0.41
N LEU A 208 8.14 -17.54 1.45
CA LEU A 208 8.33 -18.19 2.74
C LEU A 208 6.97 -18.44 3.42
N VAL A 209 6.05 -17.47 3.46
CA VAL A 209 4.67 -17.66 3.97
C VAL A 209 3.94 -18.81 3.26
N LEU A 210 4.04 -18.90 1.94
CA LEU A 210 3.44 -19.99 1.15
C LEU A 210 4.10 -21.36 1.44
N ALA A 211 5.39 -21.40 1.79
CA ALA A 211 6.05 -22.63 2.24
C ALA A 211 5.61 -23.02 3.66
N LEU A 212 5.45 -22.04 4.56
CA LEU A 212 5.00 -22.24 5.94
C LEU A 212 3.52 -22.65 6.05
N THR A 213 2.72 -22.43 5.02
CA THR A 213 1.33 -22.93 4.92
C THR A 213 1.22 -24.29 4.22
N GLY A 214 2.29 -24.81 3.63
CA GLY A 214 2.30 -26.04 2.83
C GLY A 214 1.70 -25.90 1.42
N VAL A 215 1.30 -24.69 1.03
CA VAL A 215 0.88 -24.36 -0.35
C VAL A 215 2.05 -24.58 -1.32
N ILE A 216 3.25 -24.17 -0.92
CA ILE A 216 4.51 -24.65 -1.49
C ILE A 216 4.94 -25.89 -0.70
N PRO A 217 5.24 -27.03 -1.37
CA PRO A 217 5.24 -27.25 -2.82
C PRO A 217 3.95 -27.87 -3.36
N GLN A 218 2.94 -28.16 -2.53
CA GLN A 218 1.85 -29.08 -2.90
C GLN A 218 0.92 -28.55 -3.99
N ARG A 219 0.67 -27.23 -4.01
CA ARG A 219 -0.27 -26.58 -4.93
C ARG A 219 0.43 -25.75 -6.01
N LEU A 220 1.71 -25.43 -5.81
CA LEU A 220 2.48 -24.59 -6.70
C LEU A 220 3.55 -25.39 -7.48
N PRO A 221 3.60 -25.28 -8.82
CA PRO A 221 4.58 -26.02 -9.60
C PRO A 221 5.96 -25.37 -9.47
N GLY A 222 6.96 -26.16 -9.07
CA GLY A 222 8.34 -25.73 -8.92
C GLY A 222 9.25 -26.84 -8.43
N GLU A 223 10.46 -26.46 -8.03
CA GLU A 223 11.46 -27.33 -7.43
C GLU A 223 11.75 -26.86 -6.00
N ILE A 224 11.74 -27.81 -5.06
CA ILE A 224 12.02 -27.60 -3.64
C ILE A 224 13.25 -28.41 -3.24
N GLU A 225 14.13 -27.80 -2.44
CA GLU A 225 15.16 -28.50 -1.66
C GLU A 225 15.02 -28.10 -0.19
N GLY A 226 15.54 -28.93 0.72
CA GLY A 226 15.40 -28.73 2.16
C GLY A 226 14.12 -29.33 2.73
N GLU A 227 13.80 -28.96 3.97
CA GLU A 227 12.67 -29.49 4.73
C GLU A 227 11.90 -28.36 5.43
N VAL A 228 10.57 -28.46 5.46
CA VAL A 228 9.69 -27.57 6.22
C VAL A 228 8.73 -28.41 7.05
N ARG A 229 8.70 -28.16 8.36
CA ARG A 229 7.77 -28.77 9.31
C ARG A 229 7.00 -27.72 10.09
N ILE A 230 5.70 -27.93 10.21
CA ILE A 230 4.76 -27.03 10.91
C ILE A 230 3.99 -27.87 11.93
N LEU A 231 4.11 -27.54 13.22
CA LEU A 231 3.56 -28.32 14.34
C LEU A 231 3.97 -29.81 14.27
N GLY A 232 5.22 -30.06 13.82
CA GLY A 232 5.79 -31.39 13.57
C GLY A 232 5.37 -32.06 12.25
N MET A 233 4.43 -31.49 11.49
CA MET A 233 3.94 -32.02 10.22
C MET A 233 4.83 -31.57 9.05
N SER A 234 5.38 -32.51 8.27
CA SER A 234 6.14 -32.20 7.06
C SER A 234 5.23 -31.70 5.94
N THR A 235 5.55 -30.54 5.36
CA THR A 235 4.76 -29.96 4.24
C THR A 235 4.92 -30.73 2.92
N LEU A 236 5.85 -31.70 2.87
CA LEU A 236 6.01 -32.64 1.75
C LEU A 236 5.10 -33.88 1.87
N GLU A 237 4.65 -34.21 3.09
CA GLU A 237 4.01 -35.50 3.39
C GLU A 237 2.55 -35.35 3.83
N VAL A 238 2.21 -34.27 4.53
CA VAL A 238 0.88 -34.00 5.10
C VAL A 238 0.11 -33.05 4.20
N ASP A 239 -1.10 -33.41 3.77
CA ASP A 239 -1.92 -32.57 2.88
C ASP A 239 -2.18 -31.18 3.49
N VAL A 240 -2.07 -30.15 2.65
CA VAL A 240 -2.28 -28.73 3.01
C VAL A 240 -3.60 -28.47 3.76
N ALA A 241 -4.67 -29.24 3.50
CA ALA A 241 -5.94 -29.07 4.21
C ALA A 241 -5.87 -29.50 5.69
N GLU A 242 -4.95 -30.40 6.07
CA GLU A 242 -4.71 -30.75 7.48
C GLU A 242 -3.81 -29.70 8.16
N ILE A 243 -2.84 -29.12 7.44
CA ILE A 243 -2.03 -28.00 7.94
C ILE A 243 -2.91 -26.77 8.19
N ALA A 244 -3.77 -26.42 7.23
CA ALA A 244 -4.71 -25.29 7.28
C ALA A 244 -5.84 -25.44 8.33
N ARG A 245 -5.91 -26.56 9.06
CA ARG A 245 -6.79 -26.69 10.24
C ARG A 245 -6.20 -26.01 11.48
N ARG A 246 -4.87 -25.87 11.55
CA ARG A 246 -4.13 -25.35 12.72
C ARG A 246 -3.39 -24.04 12.42
N VAL A 247 -3.08 -23.81 11.16
CA VAL A 247 -2.46 -22.57 10.66
C VAL A 247 -3.54 -21.68 10.04
N ALA A 248 -3.54 -20.39 10.38
CA ALA A 248 -4.30 -19.36 9.67
C ALA A 248 -3.35 -18.34 9.03
N VAL A 249 -3.75 -17.78 7.90
CA VAL A 249 -2.98 -16.76 7.18
C VAL A 249 -3.88 -15.59 6.76
N VAL A 250 -3.37 -14.38 6.95
CA VAL A 250 -3.92 -13.13 6.41
C VAL A 250 -2.89 -12.59 5.42
N PHE A 251 -3.30 -12.27 4.19
CA PHE A 251 -2.41 -11.76 3.14
C PHE A 251 -2.42 -10.22 3.05
N GLU A 252 -1.52 -9.66 2.24
CA GLU A 252 -1.39 -8.20 2.01
C GLU A 252 -2.68 -7.60 1.48
N ASP A 253 -3.34 -8.28 0.52
CA ASP A 253 -4.65 -7.91 -0.01
C ASP A 253 -5.75 -8.84 0.57
N PRO A 254 -6.60 -8.34 1.49
CA PRO A 254 -7.69 -9.13 2.06
C PRO A 254 -8.83 -9.38 1.05
N GLU A 255 -8.95 -8.58 -0.04
CA GLU A 255 -10.02 -8.78 -1.03
C GLU A 255 -9.86 -10.10 -1.78
N ILE A 256 -8.63 -10.57 -1.98
CA ILE A 256 -8.32 -11.88 -2.60
C ILE A 256 -8.75 -13.04 -1.68
N GLN A 257 -8.85 -12.81 -0.37
CA GLN A 257 -9.31 -13.83 0.59
C GLN A 257 -10.83 -13.92 0.67
N PHE A 258 -11.57 -12.86 0.39
CA PHE A 258 -13.03 -12.85 0.59
C PHE A 258 -13.78 -13.59 -0.52
N VAL A 259 -14.64 -14.52 -0.11
CA VAL A 259 -15.45 -15.34 -1.02
C VAL A 259 -16.95 -15.08 -0.81
N MET A 260 -17.35 -14.66 0.40
CA MET A 260 -18.75 -14.54 0.78
C MET A 260 -19.32 -13.14 0.57
N SER A 261 -20.65 -13.07 0.54
CA SER A 261 -21.38 -11.82 0.30
C SER A 261 -21.58 -10.97 1.55
N THR A 262 -21.38 -11.53 2.75
CA THR A 262 -21.52 -10.84 4.04
C THR A 262 -20.33 -11.13 4.95
N VAL A 263 -20.09 -10.28 5.95
CA VAL A 263 -19.07 -10.51 6.99
C VAL A 263 -19.43 -11.71 7.86
N GLU A 264 -20.71 -11.92 8.20
CA GLU A 264 -21.15 -13.09 8.99
C GLU A 264 -20.80 -14.39 8.26
N ASP A 265 -21.16 -14.52 6.97
CA ASP A 265 -20.89 -15.70 6.16
C ASP A 265 -19.38 -15.96 5.97
N GLU A 266 -18.58 -14.90 5.82
CA GLU A 266 -17.12 -15.00 5.63
C GLU A 266 -16.43 -15.58 6.87
N LEU A 267 -16.77 -15.08 8.07
CA LEU A 267 -16.25 -15.64 9.32
C LEU A 267 -16.82 -17.06 9.57
N ALA A 268 -18.10 -17.29 9.23
CA ALA A 268 -18.80 -18.57 9.42
C ALA A 268 -18.22 -19.70 8.57
N LEU A 269 -17.89 -19.47 7.29
CA LEU A 269 -17.36 -20.44 6.32
C LEU A 269 -16.28 -21.34 6.93
N SER A 270 -15.38 -20.70 7.67
CA SER A 270 -14.20 -21.29 8.27
C SER A 270 -14.53 -22.24 9.46
N LEU A 271 -15.66 -22.01 10.12
CA LEU A 271 -16.19 -22.73 11.28
C LEU A 271 -17.19 -23.81 10.86
N GLU A 272 -18.02 -23.54 9.85
CA GLU A 272 -18.89 -24.52 9.20
C GLU A 272 -18.07 -25.68 8.60
N ALA A 273 -16.92 -25.38 7.98
CA ALA A 273 -15.99 -26.40 7.48
C ALA A 273 -15.38 -27.31 8.57
N ARG A 274 -15.55 -26.97 9.86
CA ARG A 274 -15.21 -27.81 11.02
C ARG A 274 -16.43 -28.53 11.61
N GLY A 275 -17.64 -28.28 11.11
CA GLY A 275 -18.88 -28.89 11.58
C GLY A 275 -19.39 -28.36 12.94
N LEU A 276 -19.04 -27.13 13.31
CA LEU A 276 -19.49 -26.54 14.58
C LEU A 276 -21.02 -26.27 14.58
N PRO A 277 -21.70 -26.36 15.73
CA PRO A 277 -23.11 -25.97 15.86
C PRO A 277 -23.31 -24.47 15.59
N ARG A 278 -24.47 -24.09 15.01
CA ARG A 278 -24.79 -22.70 14.65
C ARG A 278 -24.62 -21.69 15.79
N GLU A 279 -25.03 -22.06 17.01
CA GLU A 279 -24.90 -21.18 18.18
C GLU A 279 -23.43 -20.94 18.54
N GLU A 280 -22.59 -21.99 18.49
CA GLU A 280 -21.13 -21.88 18.73
C GLU A 280 -20.44 -21.07 17.61
N ILE A 281 -20.88 -21.24 16.36
CA ILE A 281 -20.43 -20.40 15.24
C ILE A 281 -20.73 -18.93 15.53
N ARG A 282 -21.96 -18.60 15.93
CA ARG A 282 -22.36 -17.22 16.25
C ARG A 282 -21.56 -16.65 17.42
N GLU A 283 -21.36 -17.41 18.50
CA GLU A 283 -20.52 -16.99 19.63
C GLU A 283 -19.08 -16.69 19.20
N LYS A 284 -18.47 -17.54 18.37
CA LYS A 284 -17.10 -17.32 17.85
C LYS A 284 -17.00 -16.14 16.89
N ILE A 285 -18.00 -15.90 16.04
CA ILE A 285 -18.06 -14.74 15.15
C ILE A 285 -18.08 -13.45 15.97
N LEU A 286 -18.98 -13.35 16.96
CA LEU A 286 -19.13 -12.17 17.81
C LEU A 286 -17.85 -11.88 18.61
N TRP A 287 -17.26 -12.92 19.21
CA TRP A 287 -15.96 -12.81 19.89
C TRP A 287 -14.84 -12.34 18.96
N ALA A 288 -14.76 -12.88 17.74
CA ALA A 288 -13.71 -12.51 16.78
C ALA A 288 -13.87 -11.07 16.27
N LEU A 289 -15.10 -10.57 16.09
CA LEU A 289 -15.36 -9.17 15.76
C LEU A 289 -14.98 -8.23 16.92
N GLU A 290 -15.40 -8.55 18.15
CA GLU A 290 -15.04 -7.78 19.35
C GLU A 290 -13.52 -7.69 19.52
N LEU A 291 -12.81 -8.80 19.29
CA LEU A 291 -11.35 -8.91 19.39
C LEU A 291 -10.59 -8.00 18.41
N VAL A 292 -11.19 -7.65 17.26
CA VAL A 292 -10.62 -6.71 16.27
C VAL A 292 -11.27 -5.32 16.33
N GLY A 293 -12.04 -5.01 17.37
CA GLY A 293 -12.70 -3.71 17.53
C GLY A 293 -13.78 -3.43 16.48
N LEU A 294 -14.50 -4.47 16.03
CA LEU A 294 -15.68 -4.37 15.16
C LEU A 294 -16.94 -4.75 15.93
N GLY A 295 -18.05 -4.03 15.69
CA GLY A 295 -19.34 -4.30 16.31
C GLY A 295 -20.23 -5.24 15.50
N GLU A 296 -21.36 -5.66 16.08
CA GLU A 296 -22.34 -6.55 15.42
C GLU A 296 -22.94 -5.92 14.14
N GLU A 297 -22.94 -4.58 14.02
CA GLU A 297 -23.41 -3.86 12.83
C GLU A 297 -22.56 -4.08 11.56
N PHE A 298 -21.50 -4.88 11.65
CA PHE A 298 -20.71 -5.33 10.52
C PHE A 298 -21.23 -6.63 9.89
N LEU A 299 -21.96 -7.48 10.63
CA LEU A 299 -22.38 -8.82 10.20
C LEU A 299 -23.05 -8.85 8.81
N GLU A 300 -24.04 -7.99 8.61
CA GLU A 300 -24.81 -7.90 7.35
C GLU A 300 -24.11 -7.06 6.26
N ARG A 301 -22.97 -6.42 6.55
CA ARG A 301 -22.23 -5.62 5.55
C ARG A 301 -21.56 -6.52 4.53
N GLN A 302 -21.44 -6.01 3.30
CA GLN A 302 -20.78 -6.73 2.22
C GLN A 302 -19.29 -6.34 2.19
N PRO A 303 -18.33 -7.28 2.07
CA PRO A 303 -16.91 -6.97 2.22
C PRO A 303 -16.40 -5.83 1.32
N HIS A 304 -16.91 -5.71 0.09
CA HIS A 304 -16.54 -4.63 -0.84
C HIS A 304 -16.99 -3.21 -0.40
N GLN A 305 -17.95 -3.10 0.53
CA GLN A 305 -18.44 -1.82 1.07
C GLN A 305 -17.57 -1.28 2.21
N LEU A 306 -16.67 -2.12 2.74
CA LEU A 306 -15.78 -1.78 3.85
C LEU A 306 -14.57 -0.96 3.36
N SER A 307 -14.06 -0.08 4.21
CA SER A 307 -12.75 0.57 4.02
C SER A 307 -11.61 -0.45 4.13
N GLY A 308 -10.40 -0.09 3.65
CA GLY A 308 -9.24 -1.00 3.72
C GLY A 308 -8.92 -1.48 5.13
N GLY A 309 -8.98 -0.58 6.13
CA GLY A 309 -8.77 -0.95 7.54
C GLY A 309 -9.87 -1.87 8.09
N GLU A 310 -11.14 -1.61 7.76
CA GLU A 310 -12.25 -2.51 8.12
C GLU A 310 -12.10 -3.89 7.45
N LYS A 311 -11.71 -3.95 6.17
CA LYS A 311 -11.42 -5.21 5.44
C LYS A 311 -10.32 -6.00 6.14
N GLN A 312 -9.19 -5.37 6.43
CA GLN A 312 -8.09 -6.06 7.09
C GLN A 312 -8.48 -6.61 8.47
N ARG A 313 -9.25 -5.85 9.26
CA ARG A 313 -9.77 -6.30 10.55
C ARG A 313 -10.76 -7.46 10.40
N VAL A 314 -11.62 -7.47 9.38
CA VAL A 314 -12.49 -8.62 9.05
C VAL A 314 -11.67 -9.85 8.64
N ALA A 315 -10.60 -9.70 7.85
CA ALA A 315 -9.74 -10.81 7.46
C ALA A 315 -8.98 -11.40 8.67
N ILE A 316 -8.49 -10.55 9.58
CA ILE A 316 -7.92 -10.97 10.87
C ILE A 316 -8.99 -11.68 11.71
N ALA A 317 -10.21 -11.15 11.80
CA ALA A 317 -11.32 -11.77 12.53
C ALA A 317 -11.64 -13.19 12.00
N ALA A 318 -11.72 -13.37 10.68
CA ALA A 318 -11.93 -14.67 10.04
C ALA A 318 -10.79 -15.67 10.32
N ALA A 319 -9.54 -15.19 10.38
CA ALA A 319 -8.39 -16.01 10.75
C ALA A 319 -8.43 -16.44 12.24
N VAL A 320 -8.72 -15.51 13.16
CA VAL A 320 -8.67 -15.76 14.62
C VAL A 320 -9.91 -16.44 15.17
N ALA A 321 -11.08 -16.33 14.52
CA ALA A 321 -12.32 -17.04 14.88
C ALA A 321 -12.11 -18.57 15.02
N ARG A 322 -11.09 -19.09 14.33
CA ARG A 322 -10.70 -20.50 14.30
C ARG A 322 -9.74 -20.92 15.41
N GLU A 323 -9.29 -20.00 16.27
CA GLU A 323 -8.29 -20.22 17.31
C GLU A 323 -7.05 -21.00 16.80
N PRO A 324 -6.29 -20.44 15.83
CA PRO A 324 -5.14 -21.11 15.23
C PRO A 324 -3.97 -21.26 16.23
N GLU A 325 -3.21 -22.35 16.11
CA GLU A 325 -1.96 -22.56 16.86
C GLU A 325 -0.81 -21.70 16.29
N LEU A 326 -0.87 -21.41 14.98
CA LEU A 326 0.03 -20.53 14.24
C LEU A 326 -0.79 -19.54 13.39
N LEU A 327 -0.65 -18.25 13.67
CA LEU A 327 -1.19 -17.17 12.86
C LEU A 327 -0.06 -16.54 12.03
N ILE A 328 -0.25 -16.44 10.73
CA ILE A 328 0.67 -15.76 9.82
C ILE A 328 -0.01 -14.50 9.28
N LEU A 329 0.66 -13.35 9.39
CA LEU A 329 0.19 -12.07 8.86
C LEU A 329 1.20 -11.60 7.81
N ASP A 330 0.83 -11.59 6.53
CA ASP A 330 1.69 -11.10 5.43
C ASP A 330 1.39 -9.62 5.15
N GLU A 331 2.28 -8.73 5.58
CA GLU A 331 2.21 -7.27 5.40
C GLU A 331 0.85 -6.63 5.82
N PRO A 332 0.34 -6.91 7.04
CA PRO A 332 -1.04 -6.58 7.42
C PRO A 332 -1.33 -5.07 7.56
N THR A 333 -0.31 -4.20 7.47
CA THR A 333 -0.50 -2.74 7.53
C THR A 333 -0.16 -2.02 6.22
N SER A 334 0.08 -2.76 5.13
CA SER A 334 0.32 -2.22 3.78
C SER A 334 -0.94 -1.62 3.16
N ASP A 335 -0.75 -0.62 2.29
CA ASP A 335 -1.80 0.14 1.58
C ASP A 335 -2.90 0.82 2.45
N LEU A 336 -2.80 0.78 3.78
CA LEU A 336 -3.72 1.44 4.69
C LEU A 336 -3.42 2.93 4.90
N ASP A 337 -4.47 3.74 5.13
CA ASP A 337 -4.31 5.10 5.62
C ASP A 337 -3.91 5.13 7.12
N PRO A 338 -3.37 6.25 7.65
CA PRO A 338 -2.86 6.30 9.02
C PRO A 338 -3.87 5.96 10.12
N GLN A 339 -5.17 6.16 9.90
CA GLN A 339 -6.20 5.76 10.87
C GLN A 339 -6.47 4.26 10.77
N GLY A 340 -6.72 3.76 9.56
CA GLY A 340 -6.94 2.33 9.33
C GLY A 340 -5.75 1.46 9.78
N LYS A 341 -4.53 1.99 9.65
CA LYS A 341 -3.31 1.36 10.18
C LYS A 341 -3.36 1.22 11.70
N GLU A 342 -3.60 2.29 12.45
CA GLU A 342 -3.66 2.20 13.93
C GLU A 342 -4.78 1.26 14.41
N GLU A 343 -5.95 1.28 13.76
CA GLU A 343 -7.04 0.34 14.07
C GLU A 343 -6.63 -1.14 13.87
N VAL A 344 -5.87 -1.46 12.83
CA VAL A 344 -5.31 -2.80 12.61
C VAL A 344 -4.21 -3.13 13.62
N VAL A 345 -3.39 -2.16 14.01
CA VAL A 345 -2.38 -2.30 15.06
C VAL A 345 -3.03 -2.66 16.41
N GLU A 346 -4.11 -1.98 16.79
CA GLU A 346 -4.89 -2.27 17.99
C GLU A 346 -5.53 -3.67 17.94
N ALA A 347 -6.01 -4.11 16.76
CA ALA A 347 -6.50 -5.46 16.56
C ALA A 347 -5.40 -6.53 16.72
N ILE A 348 -4.21 -6.33 16.15
CA ILE A 348 -3.07 -7.26 16.29
C ILE A 348 -2.60 -7.34 17.75
N GLU A 349 -2.55 -6.21 18.47
CA GLU A 349 -2.24 -6.18 19.91
C GLU A 349 -3.28 -6.95 20.74
N SER A 350 -4.57 -6.73 20.47
CA SER A 350 -5.68 -7.42 21.13
C SER A 350 -5.65 -8.94 20.89
N VAL A 351 -5.40 -9.36 19.63
CA VAL A 351 -5.24 -10.76 19.24
C VAL A 351 -4.07 -11.42 19.98
N ARG A 352 -2.90 -10.76 20.04
CA ARG A 352 -1.70 -11.26 20.74
C ARG A 352 -1.92 -11.42 22.25
N ASP A 353 -2.63 -10.48 22.87
CA ASP A 353 -2.87 -10.52 24.32
C ASP A 353 -3.98 -11.52 24.71
N SER A 354 -4.88 -11.86 23.78
CA SER A 354 -6.01 -12.78 24.01
C SER A 354 -5.75 -14.24 23.62
N LEU A 355 -4.84 -14.51 22.69
CA LEU A 355 -4.53 -15.86 22.21
C LEU A 355 -3.17 -16.38 22.68
N ASP A 356 -3.11 -17.67 23.01
CA ASP A 356 -1.86 -18.43 23.22
C ASP A 356 -1.30 -18.96 21.87
N ALA A 357 -1.44 -18.14 20.82
CA ALA A 357 -1.05 -18.47 19.45
C ALA A 357 0.42 -18.06 19.19
N THR A 358 1.09 -18.82 18.33
CA THR A 358 2.39 -18.42 17.77
C THR A 358 2.12 -17.49 16.59
N VAL A 359 2.88 -16.41 16.45
CA VAL A 359 2.62 -15.40 15.40
C VAL A 359 3.86 -15.18 14.55
N ILE A 360 3.70 -15.28 13.23
CA ILE A 360 4.71 -14.87 12.25
C ILE A 360 4.15 -13.68 11.49
N MET A 361 4.79 -12.52 11.61
CA MET A 361 4.34 -11.27 11.00
C MET A 361 5.39 -10.80 9.99
N VAL A 362 5.03 -10.83 8.71
CA VAL A 362 5.81 -10.14 7.68
C VAL A 362 5.43 -8.67 7.71
N GLU A 363 6.40 -7.76 7.85
CA GLU A 363 6.14 -6.32 7.97
C GLU A 363 7.37 -5.50 7.59
N HIS A 364 7.17 -4.22 7.23
CA HIS A 364 8.23 -3.25 6.95
C HIS A 364 8.27 -2.06 7.91
N GLU A 365 7.16 -1.74 8.58
CA GLU A 365 7.10 -0.67 9.59
C GLU A 365 7.96 -1.05 10.82
N PRO A 366 9.12 -0.40 11.04
CA PRO A 366 10.05 -0.83 12.08
C PRO A 366 9.53 -0.54 13.48
N GLU A 367 8.67 0.48 13.65
CA GLU A 367 7.96 0.76 14.89
C GLU A 367 6.98 -0.36 15.29
N LEU A 368 6.32 -1.00 14.31
CA LEU A 368 5.42 -2.13 14.59
C LEU A 368 6.21 -3.34 15.09
N ILE A 369 7.32 -3.62 14.40
CA ILE A 369 8.24 -4.70 14.72
C ILE A 369 8.87 -4.47 16.10
N GLU A 370 9.36 -3.28 16.44
CA GLU A 370 9.95 -3.00 17.76
C GLU A 370 8.91 -2.98 18.90
N ARG A 371 7.64 -2.69 18.61
CA ARG A 371 6.55 -2.72 19.58
C ARG A 371 6.18 -4.15 19.98
N PHE A 372 6.11 -5.07 19.01
CA PHE A 372 5.49 -6.38 19.22
C PHE A 372 6.41 -7.59 19.11
N ALA A 373 7.45 -7.56 18.28
CA ALA A 373 8.23 -8.75 17.96
C ALA A 373 9.21 -9.13 19.07
N ASP A 374 9.22 -10.42 19.40
CA ASP A 374 10.17 -11.01 20.34
C ASP A 374 11.51 -11.31 19.62
N ARG A 375 11.46 -11.60 18.32
CA ARG A 375 12.63 -11.76 17.43
C ARG A 375 12.34 -11.18 16.05
N LEU A 376 13.39 -10.69 15.38
CA LEU A 376 13.37 -10.18 14.01
C LEU A 376 14.31 -10.98 13.11
N VAL A 377 13.80 -11.41 11.96
CA VAL A 377 14.56 -12.00 10.85
C VAL A 377 14.53 -11.05 9.66
N VAL A 378 15.70 -10.75 9.10
CA VAL A 378 15.85 -10.02 7.83
C VAL A 378 16.12 -11.03 6.72
N LEU A 379 15.22 -11.08 5.75
CA LEU A 379 15.35 -11.85 4.52
C LEU A 379 15.78 -10.90 3.39
N ASP A 380 16.87 -11.20 2.70
CA ASP A 380 17.32 -10.46 1.52
C ASP A 380 17.81 -11.46 0.46
N ASP A 381 17.45 -11.22 -0.81
CA ASP A 381 17.75 -12.10 -1.95
C ASP A 381 17.54 -13.61 -1.69
N GLY A 382 16.49 -13.96 -0.93
CA GLY A 382 16.13 -15.36 -0.62
C GLY A 382 16.96 -16.02 0.48
N VAL A 383 17.79 -15.28 1.24
CA VAL A 383 18.56 -15.78 2.38
C VAL A 383 18.33 -14.94 3.64
N VAL A 384 18.45 -15.57 4.82
CA VAL A 384 18.43 -14.86 6.10
C VAL A 384 19.79 -14.17 6.28
N VAL A 385 19.80 -12.84 6.31
CA VAL A 385 21.03 -12.02 6.41
C VAL A 385 21.26 -11.46 7.80
N MET A 386 20.19 -11.25 8.58
CA MET A 386 20.28 -10.82 9.98
C MET A 386 19.18 -11.51 10.80
N GLU A 387 19.52 -11.84 12.05
CA GLU A 387 18.60 -12.35 13.06
C GLU A 387 18.97 -11.75 14.42
N GLY A 388 18.00 -11.64 15.33
CA GLY A 388 18.19 -11.25 16.74
C GLY A 388 16.95 -10.61 17.35
N GLU A 389 17.05 -10.10 18.58
CA GLU A 389 16.00 -9.23 19.12
C GLU A 389 15.92 -7.95 18.24
N PRO A 390 14.73 -7.33 18.02
CA PRO A 390 14.60 -6.17 17.14
C PRO A 390 15.59 -5.04 17.47
N GLN A 391 15.84 -4.80 18.76
CA GLN A 391 16.81 -3.78 19.20
C GLN A 391 18.26 -4.12 18.82
N GLU A 392 18.64 -5.39 18.79
CA GLU A 392 19.99 -5.85 18.38
C GLU A 392 20.18 -5.73 16.87
N VAL A 393 19.16 -6.08 16.09
CA VAL A 393 19.15 -5.91 14.62
C VAL A 393 19.19 -4.43 14.27
N TYR A 394 18.28 -3.62 14.81
CA TYR A 394 18.17 -2.18 14.51
C TYR A 394 19.35 -1.35 15.05
N SER A 395 20.06 -1.81 16.08
CA SER A 395 21.30 -1.16 16.53
C SER A 395 22.42 -1.20 15.47
N ARG A 396 22.38 -2.17 14.55
CA ARG A 396 23.31 -2.31 13.41
C ARG A 396 22.82 -1.49 12.21
N VAL A 397 22.55 -0.19 12.41
CA VAL A 397 21.86 0.70 11.47
C VAL A 397 22.37 0.61 10.03
N GLU A 398 23.69 0.71 9.85
CA GLU A 398 24.31 0.69 8.52
C GLU A 398 24.34 -0.71 7.87
N GLU A 399 24.14 -1.78 8.64
CA GLU A 399 24.00 -3.16 8.14
C GLU A 399 22.56 -3.42 7.68
N ALA A 400 21.57 -3.09 8.53
CA ALA A 400 20.16 -3.15 8.18
C ALA A 400 19.86 -2.38 6.88
N LYS A 401 20.39 -1.15 6.76
CA LYS A 401 20.20 -0.30 5.56
C LYS A 401 20.80 -0.87 4.28
N ARG A 402 21.88 -1.66 4.34
CA ARG A 402 22.41 -2.36 3.15
C ARG A 402 21.43 -3.39 2.62
N HIS A 403 20.68 -4.03 3.51
CA HIS A 403 19.61 -4.99 3.23
C HIS A 403 18.23 -4.31 3.11
N ALA A 404 18.18 -3.01 2.82
CA ALA A 404 16.97 -2.21 2.67
C ALA A 404 16.02 -2.19 3.88
N VAL A 405 16.47 -2.63 5.05
CA VAL A 405 15.74 -2.53 6.31
C VAL A 405 16.13 -1.22 6.99
N TYR A 406 15.15 -0.40 7.31
CA TYR A 406 15.38 0.89 7.94
C TYR A 406 14.97 0.82 9.40
N PRO A 407 15.90 1.01 10.36
CA PRO A 407 15.57 1.09 11.78
C PRO A 407 14.57 2.20 12.11
N PRO A 408 13.92 2.15 13.29
CA PRO A 408 13.16 3.28 13.82
C PRO A 408 14.05 4.54 13.93
N GLU A 409 13.44 5.71 13.82
CA GLU A 409 14.16 6.97 13.64
C GLU A 409 15.11 7.32 14.81
N ASP A 410 14.77 6.92 16.04
CA ASP A 410 15.61 7.13 17.22
C ASP A 410 16.90 6.30 17.20
N PHE A 411 16.90 5.11 16.61
CA PHE A 411 18.12 4.33 16.33
C PHE A 411 19.01 5.06 15.31
N GLU A 412 18.43 5.57 14.23
CA GLU A 412 19.19 6.33 13.21
C GLU A 412 19.80 7.61 13.79
N VAL A 413 19.02 8.38 14.55
CA VAL A 413 19.44 9.64 15.17
C VAL A 413 20.48 9.39 16.27
N ALA A 414 20.33 8.35 17.09
CA ALA A 414 21.32 7.97 18.09
C ALA A 414 22.70 7.73 17.45
N VAL A 415 22.76 6.93 16.38
CA VAL A 415 24.02 6.63 15.67
C VAL A 415 24.60 7.90 15.03
N GLN A 416 23.78 8.77 14.43
CA GLN A 416 24.22 10.06 13.88
C GLN A 416 24.81 11.00 14.95
N LEU A 417 24.35 10.90 16.21
CA LEU A 417 24.87 11.65 17.36
C LEU A 417 26.06 10.95 18.06
N GLY A 418 26.53 9.80 17.54
CA GLY A 418 27.62 9.02 18.16
C GLY A 418 27.21 8.27 19.43
N LEU A 419 25.91 8.07 19.65
CA LEU A 419 25.34 7.34 20.79
C LEU A 419 25.04 5.90 20.42
N LYS A 420 25.03 5.01 21.42
CA LYS A 420 24.63 3.60 21.24
C LYS A 420 23.12 3.45 21.47
N PRO A 421 22.32 3.06 20.45
CA PRO A 421 20.89 2.81 20.63
C PRO A 421 20.58 1.51 21.37
N PRO A 422 19.33 1.34 21.87
CA PRO A 422 18.27 2.36 21.91
C PRO A 422 18.59 3.48 22.92
N VAL A 423 18.26 4.73 22.56
CA VAL A 423 18.50 5.90 23.41
C VAL A 423 17.16 6.52 23.80
N ARG A 424 16.95 6.74 25.10
CA ARG A 424 15.75 7.45 25.56
C ARG A 424 15.67 8.84 24.95
N ARG A 425 14.46 9.25 24.58
CA ARG A 425 14.17 10.56 23.96
C ARG A 425 14.80 11.73 24.71
N GLU A 426 14.75 11.76 26.04
CA GLU A 426 15.33 12.84 26.85
C GLU A 426 16.86 12.92 26.71
N LEU A 427 17.54 11.79 26.48
CA LEU A 427 18.98 11.75 26.23
C LEU A 427 19.32 12.22 24.81
N LEU A 428 18.46 11.93 23.82
CA LEU A 428 18.60 12.48 22.47
C LEU A 428 18.41 14.00 22.47
N GLU A 429 17.37 14.48 23.16
CA GLU A 429 17.14 15.91 23.37
C GLU A 429 18.37 16.57 24.02
N LEU A 430 18.92 16.01 25.11
CA LEU A 430 20.12 16.51 25.78
C LEU A 430 21.39 16.49 24.91
N ALA A 431 21.59 15.45 24.11
CA ALA A 431 22.74 15.35 23.20
C ALA A 431 22.69 16.44 22.12
N VAL A 432 21.53 16.67 21.54
CA VAL A 432 21.28 17.70 20.51
C VAL A 432 21.55 19.13 21.02
N LEU A 433 21.54 19.37 22.33
CA LEU A 433 21.89 20.68 22.92
C LEU A 433 23.38 21.00 22.88
N ASN A 434 24.25 19.99 22.85
CA ASN A 434 25.70 20.14 23.02
C ASN A 434 26.51 19.66 21.81
N THR A 435 25.85 19.04 20.82
CA THR A 435 26.50 18.48 19.62
C THR A 435 26.24 19.38 18.39
N PRO A 436 27.24 19.63 17.52
CA PRO A 436 27.00 20.24 16.22
C PRO A 436 26.03 19.39 15.39
N LEU A 437 24.96 20.02 14.87
CA LEU A 437 23.89 19.33 14.12
C LEU A 437 24.09 19.40 12.61
N ASP A 438 25.34 19.60 12.19
CA ASP A 438 25.72 19.69 10.80
C ASP A 438 25.56 18.30 10.18
N GLY A 439 24.67 18.19 9.18
CA GLY A 439 24.20 16.91 8.64
C GLY A 439 22.84 16.45 9.21
N LEU A 440 22.58 16.62 10.52
CA LEU A 440 21.26 16.29 11.10
C LEU A 440 20.19 17.28 10.62
N CYS A 441 20.48 18.59 10.62
CA CYS A 441 19.52 19.63 10.24
C CYS A 441 19.76 20.22 8.84
N SER A 442 20.33 19.42 7.93
CA SER A 442 20.58 19.80 6.54
C SER A 442 19.41 19.35 5.66
N PHE A 443 18.50 20.28 5.35
CA PHE A 443 17.32 20.04 4.52
C PHE A 443 17.33 20.94 3.26
N PRO A 444 16.71 20.51 2.14
CA PRO A 444 16.58 21.33 0.94
C PRO A 444 15.85 22.65 1.23
N ARG A 445 16.27 23.72 0.56
CA ARG A 445 15.63 25.04 0.65
C ARG A 445 15.41 25.59 -0.74
N SER A 446 14.20 26.11 -0.97
CA SER A 446 13.85 26.76 -2.23
C SER A 446 14.87 27.85 -2.54
N LYS A 447 15.56 27.70 -3.68
CA LYS A 447 16.61 28.61 -4.15
C LYS A 447 16.05 29.94 -4.67
N GLY A 448 14.73 30.09 -4.70
CA GLY A 448 14.03 31.11 -5.46
C GLY A 448 14.00 30.78 -6.95
N GLY A 449 12.90 31.10 -7.61
CA GLY A 449 12.70 30.83 -9.03
C GLY A 449 11.47 31.54 -9.57
N GLU A 450 11.37 31.62 -10.89
CA GLU A 450 10.20 32.14 -11.60
C GLU A 450 8.94 31.33 -11.27
N VAL A 451 7.78 31.98 -11.23
CA VAL A 451 6.50 31.32 -10.98
C VAL A 451 6.04 30.59 -12.23
N VAL A 452 5.99 29.25 -12.15
CA VAL A 452 5.53 28.36 -13.22
C VAL A 452 4.01 28.23 -13.18
N VAL A 453 3.43 28.13 -11.99
CA VAL A 453 1.96 28.10 -11.79
C VAL A 453 1.57 28.99 -10.61
N SER A 454 0.49 29.74 -10.73
CA SER A 454 -0.11 30.48 -9.60
C SER A 454 -1.62 30.25 -9.52
N ALA A 455 -2.12 29.90 -8.33
CA ALA A 455 -3.53 29.93 -7.99
C ALA A 455 -3.80 31.16 -7.11
N ARG A 456 -4.89 31.88 -7.37
CA ARG A 456 -5.34 33.05 -6.62
C ARG A 456 -6.81 32.91 -6.27
N ASP A 457 -7.10 32.85 -4.98
CA ASP A 457 -8.43 32.73 -4.37
C ASP A 457 -9.31 31.66 -5.02
N VAL A 458 -8.73 30.48 -5.25
CA VAL A 458 -9.39 29.37 -5.93
C VAL A 458 -10.44 28.71 -5.04
N TRP A 459 -11.65 28.58 -5.57
CA TRP A 459 -12.74 27.79 -4.99
C TRP A 459 -13.16 26.69 -5.97
N TYR A 460 -13.57 25.54 -5.43
CA TYR A 460 -14.12 24.44 -6.22
C TYR A 460 -15.13 23.62 -5.42
N THR A 461 -16.25 23.31 -6.06
CA THR A 461 -17.35 22.52 -5.50
C THR A 461 -17.73 21.44 -6.50
N TYR A 462 -17.78 20.19 -6.05
CA TYR A 462 -18.23 19.07 -6.88
C TYR A 462 -19.75 19.15 -7.16
N PRO A 463 -20.26 18.52 -8.23
CA PRO A 463 -21.70 18.53 -8.56
C PRO A 463 -22.63 18.06 -7.44
N GLY A 464 -22.14 17.23 -6.50
CA GLY A 464 -22.87 16.82 -5.28
C GLY A 464 -22.85 17.82 -4.12
N GLY A 465 -22.44 19.07 -4.34
CA GLY A 465 -22.40 20.13 -3.31
C GLY A 465 -21.18 20.11 -2.38
N VAL A 466 -20.30 19.11 -2.49
CA VAL A 466 -19.06 19.03 -1.69
C VAL A 466 -18.08 20.12 -2.12
N GLU A 467 -17.96 21.16 -1.29
CA GLU A 467 -17.02 22.26 -1.45
C GLU A 467 -15.61 21.82 -1.01
N ALA A 468 -14.76 21.51 -1.99
CA ALA A 468 -13.46 20.88 -1.79
C ALA A 468 -12.29 21.88 -1.73
N LEU A 469 -12.44 23.10 -2.26
CA LEU A 469 -11.43 24.17 -2.18
C LEU A 469 -12.08 25.50 -1.78
N ARG A 470 -11.43 26.25 -0.87
CA ARG A 470 -11.94 27.46 -0.21
C ARG A 470 -10.91 28.59 -0.16
N SER A 471 -10.88 29.42 -1.20
CA SER A 471 -9.93 30.54 -1.35
C SER A 471 -8.46 30.09 -1.25
N VAL A 472 -8.11 29.06 -2.02
CA VAL A 472 -6.73 28.57 -2.10
C VAL A 472 -5.90 29.51 -2.96
N SER A 473 -4.86 30.07 -2.36
CA SER A 473 -3.85 30.91 -3.02
C SER A 473 -2.47 30.29 -2.79
N LEU A 474 -1.75 30.00 -3.87
CA LEU A 474 -0.37 29.50 -3.83
C LEU A 474 0.36 29.79 -5.14
N GLU A 475 1.69 29.75 -5.11
CA GLU A 475 2.55 29.78 -6.29
C GLU A 475 3.46 28.55 -6.28
N LEU A 476 3.79 28.01 -7.46
CA LEU A 476 4.79 26.96 -7.68
C LEU A 476 5.88 27.50 -8.59
N ARG A 477 7.14 27.26 -8.25
CA ARG A 477 8.30 27.92 -8.83
C ARG A 477 9.22 26.96 -9.56
N ARG A 478 9.95 27.50 -10.53
CA ARG A 478 10.96 26.77 -11.31
C ARG A 478 12.09 26.30 -10.38
N GLY A 479 12.46 25.03 -10.47
CA GLY A 479 13.59 24.46 -9.74
C GLY A 479 13.29 23.94 -8.33
N GLU A 480 12.02 23.99 -7.89
CA GLU A 480 11.61 23.54 -6.56
C GLU A 480 10.84 22.21 -6.59
N LEU A 481 10.98 21.44 -5.51
CA LEU A 481 10.13 20.32 -5.15
C LEU A 481 9.27 20.72 -3.95
N ALA A 482 7.98 20.94 -4.18
CA ALA A 482 7.00 21.25 -3.14
C ALA A 482 6.22 19.99 -2.74
N ALA A 483 6.08 19.74 -1.44
CA ALA A 483 5.22 18.69 -0.90
C ALA A 483 3.85 19.25 -0.49
N LEU A 484 2.76 18.61 -0.89
CA LEU A 484 1.39 18.94 -0.53
C LEU A 484 0.83 17.86 0.42
N MET A 485 0.54 18.23 1.66
CA MET A 485 0.20 17.31 2.75
C MET A 485 -1.07 17.74 3.49
N GLY A 486 -1.68 16.82 4.22
CA GLY A 486 -2.93 17.04 4.97
C GLY A 486 -3.83 15.80 4.97
N PRO A 487 -4.92 15.79 5.76
CA PRO A 487 -5.76 14.62 5.93
C PRO A 487 -6.55 14.27 4.65
N ASN A 488 -7.17 13.09 4.64
CA ASN A 488 -8.10 12.70 3.58
C ASN A 488 -9.29 13.67 3.55
N GLY A 489 -9.78 13.98 2.35
CA GLY A 489 -10.82 15.01 2.15
C GLY A 489 -10.37 16.48 2.30
N SER A 490 -9.11 16.78 2.63
CA SER A 490 -8.63 18.17 2.78
C SER A 490 -8.56 19.00 1.49
N GLY A 491 -8.72 18.37 0.32
CA GLY A 491 -8.71 19.03 -0.99
C GLY A 491 -7.47 18.79 -1.86
N LYS A 492 -6.43 18.08 -1.37
CA LYS A 492 -5.13 17.89 -2.06
C LYS A 492 -5.26 17.51 -3.54
N THR A 493 -5.89 16.36 -3.82
CA THR A 493 -6.13 15.85 -5.18
C THR A 493 -7.03 16.77 -6.02
N THR A 494 -7.98 17.48 -5.39
CA THR A 494 -8.81 18.46 -6.10
C THR A 494 -7.97 19.66 -6.55
N LEU A 495 -7.12 20.18 -5.66
CA LEU A 495 -6.19 21.27 -5.95
C LEU A 495 -5.23 20.88 -7.07
N ALA A 496 -4.59 19.71 -6.99
CA ALA A 496 -3.71 19.22 -8.05
C ALA A 496 -4.42 19.10 -9.40
N LYS A 497 -5.66 18.58 -9.43
CA LYS A 497 -6.47 18.50 -10.66
C LYS A 497 -6.87 19.89 -11.20
N VAL A 498 -7.11 20.87 -10.33
CA VAL A 498 -7.35 22.27 -10.72
C VAL A 498 -6.09 22.94 -11.27
N LEU A 499 -4.92 22.72 -10.65
CA LEU A 499 -3.62 23.22 -11.12
C LEU A 499 -3.22 22.61 -12.48
N ALA A 500 -3.56 21.34 -12.72
CA ALA A 500 -3.40 20.68 -14.02
C ALA A 500 -4.47 21.06 -15.07
N GLY A 501 -5.48 21.86 -14.69
CA GLY A 501 -6.62 22.22 -15.55
C GLY A 501 -7.53 21.05 -15.93
N LEU A 502 -7.44 19.92 -15.23
CA LEU A 502 -8.38 18.81 -15.34
C LEU A 502 -9.75 19.16 -14.74
N LEU A 503 -9.76 20.09 -13.78
CA LEU A 503 -10.96 20.69 -13.20
C LEU A 503 -10.91 22.21 -13.37
N LYS A 504 -12.04 22.81 -13.79
CA LYS A 504 -12.18 24.27 -13.87
C LYS A 504 -12.58 24.83 -12.49
N PRO A 505 -11.89 25.85 -11.94
CA PRO A 505 -12.29 26.47 -10.68
C PRO A 505 -13.66 27.15 -10.79
N ALA A 506 -14.41 27.14 -9.69
CA ALA A 506 -15.72 27.80 -9.59
C ALA A 506 -15.58 29.31 -9.33
N ARG A 507 -14.53 29.71 -8.59
CA ARG A 507 -14.08 31.11 -8.40
C ARG A 507 -12.55 31.13 -8.30
N GLY A 508 -11.98 32.33 -8.42
CA GLY A 508 -10.53 32.52 -8.45
C GLY A 508 -9.93 32.25 -9.83
N GLU A 509 -8.61 32.36 -9.92
CA GLU A 509 -7.86 32.23 -11.15
C GLU A 509 -6.67 31.27 -10.97
N VAL A 510 -6.41 30.45 -11.99
CA VAL A 510 -5.17 29.69 -12.12
C VAL A 510 -4.46 30.17 -13.38
N ARG A 511 -3.15 30.46 -13.25
CA ARG A 511 -2.27 30.83 -14.36
C ARG A 511 -1.11 29.85 -14.45
N VAL A 512 -0.72 29.51 -15.68
CA VAL A 512 0.46 28.71 -16.01
C VAL A 512 1.35 29.57 -16.90
N MET A 513 2.63 29.71 -16.54
CA MET A 513 3.58 30.62 -17.20
C MET A 513 3.03 32.05 -17.38
N GLY A 514 2.31 32.55 -16.36
CA GLY A 514 1.67 33.88 -16.35
C GLY A 514 0.33 34.00 -17.09
N ARG A 515 -0.04 33.03 -17.93
CA ARG A 515 -1.27 33.03 -18.76
C ARG A 515 -2.40 32.24 -18.06
N PRO A 516 -3.67 32.70 -18.05
CA PRO A 516 -4.78 31.97 -17.44
C PRO A 516 -5.02 30.59 -18.07
N ILE A 517 -5.36 29.57 -17.26
CA ILE A 517 -5.63 28.20 -17.76
C ILE A 517 -6.75 28.14 -18.80
N ALA A 518 -7.72 29.07 -18.73
CA ALA A 518 -8.85 29.15 -19.65
C ALA A 518 -8.46 29.58 -21.08
N GLU A 519 -7.26 30.16 -21.26
CA GLU A 519 -6.74 30.57 -22.56
C GLU A 519 -5.94 29.47 -23.26
N PHE A 520 -5.58 28.39 -22.58
CA PHE A 520 -4.84 27.26 -23.17
C PHE A 520 -5.79 26.25 -23.82
N SER A 521 -5.38 25.70 -24.97
CA SER A 521 -5.98 24.45 -25.43
C SER A 521 -5.60 23.29 -24.50
N ARG A 522 -6.42 22.22 -24.46
CA ARG A 522 -6.12 21.02 -23.65
C ARG A 522 -4.77 20.39 -24.02
N LEU A 523 -4.39 20.45 -25.30
CA LEU A 523 -3.12 19.90 -25.80
C LEU A 523 -1.93 20.78 -25.41
N GLU A 524 -2.09 22.11 -25.41
CA GLU A 524 -1.06 23.01 -24.90
C GLU A 524 -0.88 22.83 -23.39
N LEU A 525 -1.96 22.83 -22.61
CA LEU A 525 -1.86 22.78 -21.14
C LEU A 525 -1.24 21.46 -20.65
N SER A 526 -1.63 20.33 -21.23
CA SER A 526 -1.01 19.02 -20.95
C SER A 526 0.45 18.92 -21.43
N SER A 527 0.95 19.87 -22.24
CA SER A 527 2.37 19.98 -22.58
C SER A 527 3.18 20.78 -21.56
N LEU A 528 2.53 21.63 -20.76
CA LEU A 528 3.16 22.44 -19.72
C LEU A 528 3.02 21.83 -18.33
N VAL A 529 1.89 21.15 -18.05
CA VAL A 529 1.62 20.48 -16.77
C VAL A 529 1.41 18.99 -17.00
N GLY A 530 2.30 18.18 -16.42
CA GLY A 530 2.16 16.73 -16.33
C GLY A 530 1.46 16.35 -15.03
N TYR A 531 0.59 15.33 -15.07
CA TYR A 531 -0.08 14.77 -13.90
C TYR A 531 0.11 13.25 -13.88
N VAL A 532 0.62 12.71 -12.77
CA VAL A 532 0.73 11.27 -12.53
C VAL A 532 -0.26 10.88 -11.43
N TYR A 533 -1.12 9.91 -11.74
CA TYR A 533 -2.24 9.50 -10.89
C TYR A 533 -1.81 8.58 -9.73
N GLN A 534 -2.64 8.57 -8.66
CA GLN A 534 -2.47 7.71 -7.49
C GLN A 534 -2.42 6.21 -7.84
N ASN A 535 -3.29 5.71 -8.73
CA ASN A 535 -3.16 4.36 -9.29
C ASN A 535 -2.54 4.43 -10.71
N PRO A 536 -1.36 3.83 -10.96
CA PRO A 536 -0.78 3.75 -12.30
C PRO A 536 -1.68 3.07 -13.33
N GLN A 537 -2.52 2.11 -12.93
CA GLN A 537 -3.44 1.41 -13.84
C GLN A 537 -4.47 2.36 -14.47
N HIS A 538 -4.76 3.51 -13.86
CA HIS A 538 -5.63 4.54 -14.45
C HIS A 538 -4.95 5.33 -15.58
N GLN A 539 -3.65 5.12 -15.79
CA GLN A 539 -2.83 5.83 -16.77
C GLN A 539 -2.20 4.90 -17.82
N LEU A 540 -1.89 3.65 -17.47
CA LEU A 540 -1.22 2.68 -18.35
C LEU A 540 -2.23 1.81 -19.11
N PHE A 541 -2.16 1.79 -20.44
CA PHE A 541 -3.11 1.05 -21.28
C PHE A 541 -2.54 0.55 -22.63
N CYS A 542 -1.30 0.89 -22.97
CA CYS A 542 -0.67 0.45 -24.22
C CYS A 542 -0.18 -1.01 -24.12
N GLN A 543 0.11 -1.62 -25.29
CA GLN A 543 0.55 -3.02 -25.37
C GLN A 543 2.05 -3.23 -25.07
N SER A 544 2.86 -2.17 -25.02
CA SER A 544 4.24 -2.25 -24.54
C SER A 544 4.69 -1.00 -23.78
N VAL A 545 5.73 -1.14 -22.96
CA VAL A 545 6.44 -0.06 -22.27
C VAL A 545 6.89 1.05 -23.23
N PHE A 546 7.43 0.69 -24.40
CA PHE A 546 7.79 1.63 -25.45
C PHE A 546 6.57 2.41 -25.96
N GLU A 547 5.46 1.70 -26.25
CA GLU A 547 4.27 2.35 -26.78
C GLU A 547 3.62 3.31 -25.79
N GLU A 548 3.63 2.96 -24.51
CA GLU A 548 3.12 3.77 -23.41
C GLU A 548 3.86 5.12 -23.28
N VAL A 549 5.20 5.09 -23.29
CA VAL A 549 6.00 6.33 -23.31
C VAL A 549 5.86 7.08 -24.64
N ALA A 550 5.73 6.36 -25.75
CA ALA A 550 5.55 6.96 -27.07
C ALA A 550 4.17 7.58 -27.28
N PHE A 551 3.13 7.20 -26.52
CA PHE A 551 1.74 7.54 -26.79
C PHE A 551 1.49 9.06 -26.85
N GLY A 552 1.82 9.77 -25.77
CA GLY A 552 1.63 11.22 -25.70
C GLY A 552 2.52 12.00 -26.68
N LEU A 553 3.67 11.45 -27.06
CA LEU A 553 4.55 12.00 -28.10
C LEU A 553 3.95 11.82 -29.51
N LYS A 554 3.44 10.63 -29.83
CA LYS A 554 2.76 10.30 -31.09
C LYS A 554 1.54 11.21 -31.31
N LEU A 555 0.77 11.50 -30.24
CA LEU A 555 -0.37 12.43 -30.27
C LEU A 555 0.03 13.89 -30.56
N ARG A 556 1.25 14.30 -30.18
CA ARG A 556 1.82 15.63 -30.48
C ARG A 556 2.50 15.70 -31.85
N GLY A 557 2.34 14.67 -32.70
CA GLY A 557 2.98 14.62 -34.01
C GLY A 557 4.48 14.32 -33.98
N VAL A 558 5.07 13.95 -32.83
CA VAL A 558 6.47 13.53 -32.76
C VAL A 558 6.61 12.14 -33.40
N ARG A 559 7.52 12.00 -34.36
CA ARG A 559 7.72 10.80 -35.20
C ARG A 559 9.20 10.61 -35.53
N GLY A 560 9.54 9.44 -36.10
CA GLY A 560 10.89 9.11 -36.56
C GLY A 560 11.91 9.07 -35.42
N GLU A 561 13.16 9.44 -35.73
CA GLU A 561 14.29 9.39 -34.79
C GLU A 561 14.06 10.22 -33.52
N GLU A 562 13.30 11.32 -33.58
CA GLU A 562 13.03 12.14 -32.39
C GLU A 562 12.08 11.45 -31.40
N LEU A 563 11.14 10.64 -31.90
CA LEU A 563 10.27 9.82 -31.04
C LEU A 563 11.11 8.76 -30.34
N GLU A 564 11.90 8.02 -31.11
CA GLU A 564 12.79 6.96 -30.63
C GLU A 564 13.78 7.48 -29.58
N ARG A 565 14.42 8.62 -29.86
CA ARG A 565 15.38 9.29 -28.97
C ARG A 565 14.75 9.66 -27.63
N ARG A 566 13.57 10.30 -27.63
CA ARG A 566 12.90 10.72 -26.39
C ARG A 566 12.37 9.55 -25.57
N VAL A 567 11.85 8.51 -26.22
CA VAL A 567 11.40 7.31 -25.51
C VAL A 567 12.60 6.62 -24.86
N THR A 568 13.69 6.42 -25.59
CA THR A 568 14.92 5.83 -25.04
C THR A 568 15.53 6.68 -23.91
N GLU A 569 15.53 8.02 -24.04
CA GLU A 569 15.95 8.95 -22.99
C GLU A 569 15.11 8.79 -21.71
N ALA A 570 13.79 8.71 -21.84
CA ALA A 570 12.88 8.53 -20.71
C ALA A 570 13.03 7.14 -20.06
N LEU A 571 13.04 6.06 -20.84
CA LEU A 571 13.25 4.70 -20.30
C LEU A 571 14.58 4.60 -19.56
N ARG A 572 15.65 5.23 -20.07
CA ARG A 572 16.94 5.33 -19.39
C ARG A 572 16.91 6.08 -18.07
N PHE A 573 16.26 7.23 -18.05
CA PHE A 573 16.16 8.03 -16.84
C PHE A 573 15.41 7.28 -15.72
N PHE A 574 14.44 6.44 -16.09
CA PHE A 574 13.63 5.64 -15.17
C PHE A 574 14.09 4.17 -14.99
N LYS A 575 15.21 3.76 -15.61
CA LYS A 575 15.74 2.38 -15.59
C LYS A 575 14.72 1.34 -16.05
N LEU A 576 14.26 1.48 -17.29
CA LEU A 576 13.24 0.63 -17.93
C LEU A 576 13.64 0.17 -19.35
N GLU A 577 14.90 0.36 -19.81
CA GLU A 577 15.27 -0.02 -21.18
C GLU A 577 15.21 -1.53 -21.43
N GLU A 578 15.53 -2.35 -20.44
CA GLU A 578 15.47 -3.83 -20.56
C GLU A 578 14.03 -4.34 -20.66
N LEU A 579 13.07 -3.55 -20.17
CA LEU A 579 11.64 -3.84 -20.17
C LEU A 579 10.91 -3.16 -21.35
N ARG A 580 11.65 -2.57 -22.30
CA ARG A 580 11.13 -1.73 -23.40
C ARG A 580 9.96 -2.35 -24.17
N ASP A 581 10.05 -3.64 -24.47
CA ASP A 581 9.07 -4.34 -25.30
C ASP A 581 8.09 -5.19 -24.47
N GLU A 582 8.21 -5.17 -23.14
CA GLU A 582 7.31 -5.86 -22.21
C GLU A 582 5.94 -5.16 -22.14
N HIS A 583 4.89 -5.95 -21.88
CA HIS A 583 3.54 -5.42 -21.71
C HIS A 583 3.38 -4.80 -20.30
N PRO A 584 2.85 -3.56 -20.16
CA PRO A 584 2.76 -2.86 -18.87
C PRO A 584 2.05 -3.61 -17.73
N PHE A 585 1.18 -4.57 -18.06
CA PHE A 585 0.55 -5.50 -17.12
C PHE A 585 1.55 -6.33 -16.31
N PHE A 586 2.63 -6.84 -16.92
CA PHE A 586 3.58 -7.75 -16.27
C PHE A 586 4.60 -7.04 -15.35
N LEU A 587 4.70 -5.72 -15.44
CA LEU A 587 5.56 -4.91 -14.58
C LEU A 587 5.15 -4.98 -13.10
N SER A 588 6.12 -4.91 -12.18
CA SER A 588 5.85 -4.74 -10.75
C SER A 588 5.18 -3.40 -10.42
N LYS A 589 4.58 -3.27 -9.22
CA LYS A 589 3.93 -2.02 -8.72
C LYS A 589 4.86 -0.80 -8.84
N GLY A 590 6.15 -0.96 -8.49
CA GLY A 590 7.18 0.07 -8.62
C GLY A 590 7.59 0.38 -10.06
N GLU A 591 7.65 -0.61 -10.95
CA GLU A 591 7.94 -0.39 -12.38
C GLU A 591 6.78 0.29 -13.10
N LYS A 592 5.53 -0.11 -12.82
CA LYS A 592 4.32 0.59 -13.27
C LYS A 592 4.37 2.06 -12.85
N ARG A 593 4.82 2.36 -11.62
CA ARG A 593 5.02 3.74 -11.14
C ARG A 593 6.08 4.48 -11.95
N ARG A 594 7.26 3.87 -12.17
CA ARG A 594 8.34 4.45 -12.98
C ARG A 594 7.91 4.67 -14.43
N LEU A 595 7.10 3.78 -15.00
CA LEU A 595 6.56 3.91 -16.36
C LEU A 595 5.56 5.06 -16.48
N ALA A 596 4.64 5.19 -15.53
CA ALA A 596 3.67 6.30 -15.50
C ALA A 596 4.39 7.67 -15.37
N LEU A 597 5.51 7.73 -14.66
CA LEU A 597 6.37 8.92 -14.64
C LEU A 597 7.15 9.10 -15.94
N ALA A 598 7.66 8.03 -16.55
CA ALA A 598 8.39 8.09 -17.82
C ALA A 598 7.52 8.60 -18.97
N SER A 599 6.26 8.14 -19.08
CA SER A 599 5.34 8.58 -20.13
C SER A 599 4.93 10.05 -20.00
N VAL A 600 4.87 10.59 -18.78
CA VAL A 600 4.68 12.03 -18.53
C VAL A 600 5.98 12.82 -18.70
N TYR A 601 7.12 12.30 -18.26
CA TYR A 601 8.43 12.96 -18.38
C TYR A 601 8.87 13.14 -19.84
N ALA A 602 8.62 12.16 -20.71
CA ALA A 602 8.95 12.24 -22.14
C ALA A 602 8.29 13.44 -22.85
N LEU A 603 7.16 13.93 -22.30
CA LEU A 603 6.43 15.11 -22.75
C LEU A 603 7.12 16.44 -22.39
N ARG A 604 8.17 16.39 -21.56
CA ARG A 604 9.00 17.48 -21.04
C ARG A 604 8.21 18.64 -20.39
N PRO A 605 7.23 18.38 -19.50
CA PRO A 605 6.40 19.41 -18.87
C PRO A 605 7.24 20.38 -18.02
N GLU A 606 6.72 21.59 -17.77
CA GLU A 606 7.34 22.60 -16.91
C GLU A 606 6.99 22.40 -15.43
N LEU A 607 5.76 21.94 -15.15
CA LEU A 607 5.33 21.43 -13.84
C LEU A 607 5.02 19.93 -13.94
N LEU A 608 5.59 19.13 -13.05
CA LEU A 608 5.19 17.73 -12.82
C LEU A 608 4.43 17.64 -11.50
N ILE A 609 3.17 17.23 -11.55
CA ILE A 609 2.36 16.89 -10.37
C ILE A 609 2.34 15.36 -10.22
N VAL A 610 2.68 14.87 -9.03
CA VAL A 610 2.68 13.43 -8.71
C VAL A 610 1.80 13.18 -7.49
N ASP A 611 0.69 12.49 -7.70
CA ASP A 611 -0.33 12.24 -6.68
C ASP A 611 -0.02 10.91 -5.96
N GLU A 612 0.45 10.98 -4.70
CA GLU A 612 0.85 9.85 -3.85
C GLU A 612 1.83 8.85 -4.51
N PRO A 613 3.10 9.26 -4.77
CA PRO A 613 4.09 8.40 -5.42
C PRO A 613 4.53 7.15 -4.65
N THR A 614 4.39 7.15 -3.32
CA THR A 614 5.13 6.25 -2.43
C THR A 614 4.24 5.39 -1.54
N THR A 615 2.92 5.42 -1.74
CA THR A 615 1.96 4.56 -1.03
C THR A 615 2.16 3.10 -1.47
N GLY A 616 2.16 2.15 -0.52
CA GLY A 616 2.27 0.73 -0.84
C GLY A 616 3.58 0.29 -1.47
N GLN A 617 4.70 0.93 -1.10
CA GLN A 617 6.04 0.64 -1.60
C GLN A 617 7.01 0.60 -0.43
N ASP A 618 8.02 -0.28 -0.50
CA ASP A 618 9.09 -0.25 0.49
C ASP A 618 9.84 1.10 0.49
N ARG A 619 10.46 1.43 1.62
CA ARG A 619 11.13 2.72 1.82
C ARG A 619 12.28 2.95 0.83
N ARG A 620 12.91 1.89 0.30
CA ARG A 620 13.98 2.00 -0.70
C ARG A 620 13.42 2.45 -2.06
N PHE A 621 12.29 1.91 -2.50
CA PHE A 621 11.62 2.40 -3.72
C PHE A 621 11.06 3.81 -3.54
N GLY A 622 10.50 4.12 -2.37
CA GLY A 622 10.04 5.47 -2.03
C GLY A 622 11.17 6.51 -2.11
N GLU A 623 12.32 6.22 -1.52
CA GLU A 623 13.50 7.10 -1.58
C GLU A 623 14.07 7.23 -3.00
N GLN A 624 14.18 6.14 -3.77
CA GLN A 624 14.64 6.18 -5.17
C GLN A 624 13.74 7.07 -6.04
N LEU A 625 12.42 6.99 -5.84
CA LEU A 625 11.47 7.82 -6.57
C LEU A 625 11.60 9.30 -6.17
N MET A 626 11.71 9.59 -4.88
CA MET A 626 11.92 10.97 -4.42
C MET A 626 13.27 11.55 -4.89
N GLU A 627 14.32 10.74 -5.00
CA GLU A 627 15.58 11.15 -5.66
C GLU A 627 15.37 11.51 -7.13
N ILE A 628 14.59 10.74 -7.88
CA ILE A 628 14.28 11.03 -9.28
C ILE A 628 13.53 12.38 -9.38
N LEU A 629 12.52 12.59 -8.53
CA LEU A 629 11.77 13.86 -8.47
C LEU A 629 12.67 15.05 -8.08
N ARG A 630 13.59 14.85 -7.13
CA ARG A 630 14.60 15.86 -6.72
C ARG A 630 15.53 16.23 -7.88
N ARG A 631 16.03 15.24 -8.63
CA ARG A 631 16.86 15.47 -9.83
C ARG A 631 16.10 16.23 -10.93
N LEU A 632 14.81 15.96 -11.11
CA LEU A 632 13.96 16.72 -12.02
C LEU A 632 13.82 18.20 -11.58
N ALA A 633 13.56 18.45 -10.30
CA ALA A 633 13.57 19.81 -9.75
C ALA A 633 14.94 20.50 -9.94
N ASP A 634 16.04 19.83 -9.61
CA ASP A 634 17.39 20.40 -9.76
C ASP A 634 17.79 20.66 -11.23
N SER A 635 17.19 19.96 -12.20
CA SER A 635 17.29 20.26 -13.64
C SER A 635 16.49 21.50 -14.10
N GLY A 636 15.82 22.21 -13.19
CA GLY A 636 15.07 23.43 -13.49
C GLY A 636 13.59 23.20 -13.86
N LYS A 637 13.01 22.06 -13.48
CA LYS A 637 11.56 21.83 -13.55
C LYS A 637 10.88 22.21 -12.22
N SER A 638 9.58 22.44 -12.24
CA SER A 638 8.78 22.55 -11.01
C SER A 638 8.16 21.19 -10.69
N VAL A 639 8.19 20.77 -9.44
CA VAL A 639 7.61 19.48 -9.01
C VAL A 639 6.70 19.69 -7.82
N LEU A 640 5.45 19.22 -7.92
CA LEU A 640 4.51 19.13 -6.81
C LEU A 640 4.26 17.65 -6.49
N VAL A 641 4.62 17.21 -5.28
CA VAL A 641 4.32 15.87 -4.80
C VAL A 641 3.20 15.93 -3.75
N ILE A 642 2.12 15.18 -3.96
CA ILE A 642 1.18 14.88 -2.87
C ILE A 642 1.73 13.64 -2.16
N THR A 643 1.91 13.70 -0.85
CA THR A 643 2.38 12.53 -0.06
C THR A 643 1.85 12.59 1.36
N HIS A 644 1.83 11.42 2.00
CA HIS A 644 1.57 11.26 3.44
C HIS A 644 2.86 11.01 4.23
N SER A 645 3.99 10.71 3.57
CA SER A 645 5.28 10.51 4.23
C SER A 645 5.94 11.86 4.57
N VAL A 646 5.93 12.20 5.86
CA VAL A 646 6.56 13.43 6.37
C VAL A 646 8.08 13.36 6.28
N ASP A 647 8.68 12.17 6.47
CA ASP A 647 10.12 11.93 6.35
C ASP A 647 10.63 12.19 4.93
N LEU A 648 9.94 11.69 3.91
CA LEU A 648 10.30 11.94 2.51
C LEU A 648 10.08 13.42 2.14
N ALA A 649 9.01 14.06 2.63
CA ALA A 649 8.82 15.49 2.46
C ALA A 649 9.96 16.31 3.11
N LEU A 650 10.33 16.00 4.34
CA LEU A 650 11.41 16.66 5.07
C LEU A 650 12.79 16.45 4.41
N LYS A 651 13.05 15.25 3.89
CA LYS A 651 14.34 14.88 3.27
C LYS A 651 14.54 15.50 1.87
N TYR A 652 13.48 15.63 1.07
CA TYR A 652 13.59 15.97 -0.36
C TYR A 652 12.89 17.26 -0.80
N ALA A 653 11.89 17.76 -0.07
CA ALA A 653 11.15 18.95 -0.46
C ALA A 653 11.80 20.25 0.01
N ASP A 654 11.75 21.26 -0.86
CA ASP A 654 12.16 22.63 -0.57
C ASP A 654 11.14 23.38 0.30
N ARG A 655 9.88 22.92 0.24
CA ARG A 655 8.69 23.58 0.77
C ARG A 655 7.58 22.57 1.04
N LEU A 656 6.85 22.73 2.13
CA LEU A 656 5.70 21.94 2.54
C LEU A 656 4.47 22.84 2.61
N ILE A 657 3.46 22.49 1.83
CA ILE A 657 2.15 23.12 1.77
C ILE A 657 1.19 22.22 2.54
N ALA A 658 0.72 22.68 3.70
CA ALA A 658 -0.22 21.94 4.53
C ALA A 658 -1.66 22.39 4.22
N MET A 659 -2.57 21.45 3.98
CA MET A 659 -3.98 21.70 3.74
C MET A 659 -4.89 21.10 4.81
N ASN A 660 -5.96 21.80 5.15
CA ASN A 660 -7.08 21.26 5.90
C ASN A 660 -8.41 21.91 5.45
N GLY A 661 -9.51 21.15 5.43
CA GLY A 661 -10.85 21.67 5.17
C GLY A 661 -11.02 22.49 3.86
N GLY A 662 -10.24 22.19 2.82
CA GLY A 662 -10.22 22.91 1.54
C GLY A 662 -9.36 24.18 1.52
N ARG A 663 -8.59 24.47 2.58
CA ARG A 663 -7.72 25.64 2.71
C ARG A 663 -6.25 25.23 2.82
N VAL A 664 -5.35 26.10 2.37
CA VAL A 664 -3.93 26.03 2.75
C VAL A 664 -3.79 26.68 4.13
N ILE A 665 -3.26 25.94 5.09
CA ILE A 665 -3.06 26.41 6.48
C ILE A 665 -1.60 26.77 6.76
N ALA A 666 -0.66 26.26 5.96
CA ALA A 666 0.74 26.68 5.95
C ALA A 666 1.39 26.44 4.59
N ASP A 667 2.35 27.30 4.24
CA ASP A 667 3.20 27.20 3.06
C ASP A 667 4.58 27.74 3.44
N ALA A 668 5.49 26.85 3.84
CA ALA A 668 6.82 27.20 4.34
C ALA A 668 7.80 26.03 4.18
N HIS A 669 9.07 26.20 4.54
CA HIS A 669 10.04 25.11 4.56
C HIS A 669 9.58 23.97 5.51
N PRO A 670 9.77 22.67 5.17
CA PRO A 670 9.18 21.56 5.92
C PRO A 670 9.44 21.61 7.42
N LEU A 671 10.68 21.89 7.84
CA LEU A 671 11.04 22.00 9.25
C LEU A 671 10.32 23.16 9.98
N ASP A 672 10.06 24.29 9.30
CA ASP A 672 9.35 25.41 9.93
C ASP A 672 7.88 25.02 10.17
N VAL A 673 7.23 24.35 9.20
CA VAL A 673 5.86 23.81 9.35
C VAL A 673 5.77 22.78 10.47
N LEU A 674 6.69 21.82 10.50
CA LEU A 674 6.73 20.75 11.50
C LEU A 674 7.12 21.26 12.90
N SER A 675 7.71 22.45 13.00
CA SER A 675 8.04 23.08 14.28
C SER A 675 6.86 23.76 14.99
N ASP A 676 5.73 24.00 14.30
CA ASP A 676 4.52 24.58 14.90
C ASP A 676 3.49 23.49 15.27
N PRO A 677 3.28 23.19 16.57
CA PRO A 677 2.37 22.13 16.99
C PRO A 677 0.91 22.36 16.60
N ARG A 678 0.51 23.60 16.26
CA ARG A 678 -0.85 23.93 15.81
C ARG A 678 -1.07 23.43 14.38
N ILE A 679 -0.14 23.73 13.48
CA ILE A 679 -0.22 23.30 12.07
C ILE A 679 -0.11 21.77 11.99
N VAL A 680 0.84 21.16 12.71
CA VAL A 680 1.01 19.70 12.79
C VAL A 680 -0.29 19.01 13.22
N ARG A 681 -0.95 19.53 14.26
CA ARG A 681 -2.23 18.99 14.75
C ARG A 681 -3.38 19.20 13.76
N GLU A 682 -3.48 20.39 13.17
CA GLU A 682 -4.59 20.75 12.27
C GLU A 682 -4.51 20.00 10.93
N ALA A 683 -3.30 19.82 10.38
CA ALA A 683 -3.08 18.99 9.18
C ALA A 683 -2.94 17.49 9.47
N LYS A 684 -3.12 17.05 10.73
CA LYS A 684 -2.94 15.65 11.18
C LYS A 684 -1.61 15.01 10.72
N LEU A 685 -0.50 15.73 10.86
CA LEU A 685 0.84 15.25 10.48
C LEU A 685 1.51 14.53 11.66
N LYS A 686 2.16 13.38 11.41
CA LYS A 686 3.10 12.75 12.36
C LYS A 686 4.44 13.50 12.27
N CYS A 687 4.92 14.11 13.34
CA CYS A 687 6.19 14.85 13.32
C CYS A 687 7.37 13.87 13.54
N PRO A 688 8.36 13.79 12.62
CA PRO A 688 9.55 12.99 12.84
C PRO A 688 10.41 13.55 13.97
N LEU A 689 11.00 12.66 14.77
CA LEU A 689 11.90 12.99 15.87
C LEU A 689 13.05 13.90 15.42
N LYS A 690 13.60 13.69 14.22
CA LYS A 690 14.64 14.54 13.62
C LYS A 690 14.14 15.98 13.39
N ALA A 691 12.89 16.16 12.98
CA ALA A 691 12.29 17.49 12.86
C ALA A 691 12.12 18.14 14.23
N GLU A 692 11.62 17.40 15.23
CA GLU A 692 11.44 17.89 16.60
C GLU A 692 12.77 18.34 17.22
N LEU A 693 13.81 17.51 17.12
CA LEU A 693 15.16 17.79 17.62
C LEU A 693 15.80 18.99 16.92
N CYS A 694 15.68 19.09 15.58
CA CYS A 694 16.13 20.27 14.85
C CYS A 694 15.37 21.54 15.25
N ALA A 695 14.06 21.45 15.52
CA ALA A 695 13.26 22.59 16.00
C ALA A 695 13.61 23.01 17.44
N ILE A 696 14.01 22.09 18.31
CA ILE A 696 14.54 22.38 19.65
C ILE A 696 15.85 23.17 19.54
N ALA A 697 16.77 22.69 18.70
CA ALA A 697 18.07 23.31 18.52
C ALA A 697 18.01 24.71 17.88
N GLN A 698 17.17 24.89 16.85
CA GLN A 698 16.97 26.19 16.22
C GLN A 698 16.38 27.21 17.18
N ARG A 699 15.42 26.82 18.02
CA ARG A 699 14.86 27.71 19.06
C ARG A 699 15.93 28.17 20.04
N ARG A 700 16.86 27.30 20.45
CA ARG A 700 18.00 27.71 21.29
C ARG A 700 19.00 28.61 20.59
N ARG A 701 19.38 28.34 19.33
CA ARG A 701 20.26 29.23 18.55
C ARG A 701 19.67 30.65 18.39
N ARG A 702 18.34 30.79 18.31
CA ARG A 702 17.64 32.09 18.28
C ARG A 702 17.48 32.75 19.66
N ALA A 703 17.73 32.02 20.75
CA ALA A 703 17.59 32.49 22.13
C ALA A 703 18.93 32.74 22.85
N GLN A 704 20.06 32.42 22.20
CA GLN A 704 21.38 32.89 22.62
C GLN A 704 21.55 34.34 22.11
N PRO A 705 21.87 35.31 22.99
CA PRO A 705 21.98 36.73 22.64
C PRO A 705 23.27 37.08 21.88
#